data_AF-J9C3V1-F1
#
_entry.id   AF-J9C3V1-F1
#
_cell.length_a   1.000
_cell.length_b   1.000
_cell.length_c   1.000
_cell.angle_alpha   90.00
_cell.angle_beta   90.00
_cell.angle_gamma   90.00
#
_symmetry.space_group_name_H-M   'P 1'
#
loop_
_entity.id
_entity.type
_entity.pdbx_description
1 polymer ?
#
loop_
_entity_poly.entity_id
_entity_poly.type
_entity_poly.pdbx_seq_one_letter_code
_entity_poly.pdbx_strand_id
1 'polypeptide(L)'
;MNFRQLALNNVKGNWRNYKAFLISSCLSIVVFFMYASFIYHPDVVSGNISMKTMITKGLESMNYIVVIFSALFILYANSTFLRARKKEFGLLTLIGGTKSQLGRMIILEQLMLGSIAIVVGIGIGMLCSKLFFQALSVLLKIDKTLPLVWNGKAVLITVGIYFVLFLILSLFSVWTVGRLQIIDLLREARKQKVEPFAFTWLGVVGIGCIIAAYILCFQVTIMNFIMYFLPIVGLTIGGTYLLFTQGSTVVLKALQKRKKSFYTYPNMFVLSNLIYKMKDNARFLFVISIITAVVSSAVGTLYVYFENMSAKTIELTPHAISYEEKGLNTHSLINEEKEQEIVKKHGFEDARKVTYVKLPATQKIMLFNSEREVPMTIISEKEYNAEVRKQKKEQITEVHNAPGSATMVMVDAANELMKIDRTKPYEFTINGQMQSAQLNEPTSYSVFNDSEYLIVNDQDFEKYEKLVPDEEKTKYYGYYIEDWKSTENLVLDLKKEIAPEKQGELKNSVFAYKNIRESGAITMFIGFFVAVLFFFFACSMTYFKWFNDKEQDRIQFKSLKRIGMTDKEIRKIAIRQMGVIFFIPILIGTIHSGFALHTLGKMLYIDLWKSGAIVIGAYILASAIYFMIAQRGYLKHVKS
;
A
#
# COMPACT_ATOMS: atom_id res chain seq x y z
N MET A 1 34.18 -38.84 -6.67
CA MET A 1 33.66 -37.61 -6.01
C MET A 1 32.17 -37.80 -5.76
N ASN A 2 31.70 -37.70 -4.51
CA ASN A 2 30.28 -37.91 -4.21
C ASN A 2 29.42 -36.70 -4.63
N PHE A 3 28.14 -36.91 -4.96
CA PHE A 3 27.22 -35.83 -5.38
C PHE A 3 27.16 -34.64 -4.40
N ARG A 4 27.28 -34.92 -3.10
CA ARG A 4 27.35 -33.89 -2.05
C ARG A 4 28.60 -33.01 -2.19
N GLN A 5 29.76 -33.61 -2.48
CA GLN A 5 31.01 -32.87 -2.70
C GLN A 5 30.96 -32.06 -4.00
N LEU A 6 30.36 -32.59 -5.06
CA LEU A 6 30.15 -31.87 -6.31
C LEU A 6 29.27 -30.63 -6.10
N ALA A 7 28.12 -30.77 -5.44
CA ALA A 7 27.23 -29.66 -5.11
C ALA A 7 27.94 -28.58 -4.27
N LEU A 8 28.70 -28.99 -3.26
CA LEU A 8 29.42 -28.08 -2.37
C LEU A 8 30.53 -27.31 -3.09
N ASN A 9 31.27 -27.99 -3.98
CA ASN A 9 32.29 -27.37 -4.82
C ASN A 9 31.68 -26.42 -5.85
N ASN A 10 30.51 -26.75 -6.40
CA ASN A 10 29.78 -25.86 -7.31
C ASN A 10 29.33 -24.57 -6.61
N VAL A 11 28.78 -24.67 -5.40
CA VAL A 11 28.37 -23.49 -4.61
C VAL A 11 29.57 -22.60 -4.28
N LYS A 12 30.69 -23.19 -3.84
CA LYS A 12 31.94 -22.44 -3.55
C LYS A 12 32.53 -21.80 -4.80
N GLY A 13 32.64 -22.55 -5.90
CA GLY A 13 33.28 -22.10 -7.15
C GLY A 13 32.50 -21.01 -7.89
N ASN A 14 31.17 -21.02 -7.80
CA ASN A 14 30.30 -20.09 -8.52
C ASN A 14 29.59 -19.08 -7.60
N TRP A 15 30.08 -18.85 -6.37
CA TRP A 15 29.43 -18.00 -5.33
C TRP A 15 28.89 -16.66 -5.86
N ARG A 16 29.62 -16.01 -6.78
CA ARG A 16 29.20 -14.73 -7.39
C ARG A 16 27.84 -14.82 -8.11
N ASN A 17 27.53 -15.95 -8.72
CA ASN A 17 26.25 -16.19 -9.40
C ASN A 17 25.12 -16.56 -8.41
N TYR A 18 25.46 -17.00 -7.20
CA TYR A 18 24.50 -17.35 -6.14
C TYR A 18 24.10 -16.16 -5.25
N LYS A 19 24.89 -15.08 -5.24
CA LYS A 19 24.69 -13.95 -4.33
C LYS A 19 23.31 -13.31 -4.43
N ALA A 20 22.77 -13.10 -5.63
CA ALA A 20 21.47 -12.44 -5.80
C ALA A 20 20.32 -13.29 -5.22
N PHE A 21 20.32 -14.59 -5.50
CA PHE A 21 19.35 -15.53 -4.92
C PHE A 21 19.44 -15.54 -3.39
N LEU A 22 20.66 -15.59 -2.85
CA LEU A 22 20.88 -15.68 -1.41
C LEU A 22 20.54 -14.37 -0.70
N ILE A 23 20.91 -13.21 -1.25
CA ILE A 23 20.58 -11.89 -0.70
C ILE A 23 19.07 -11.67 -0.68
N SER A 24 18.38 -11.95 -1.79
CA SER A 24 16.91 -11.83 -1.86
C SER A 24 16.25 -12.75 -0.83
N SER A 25 16.66 -14.03 -0.80
CA SER A 25 16.10 -14.99 0.14
C SER A 25 16.33 -14.57 1.60
N CYS A 26 17.56 -14.18 1.95
CA CYS A 26 17.91 -13.73 3.29
C CYS A 26 17.08 -12.52 3.71
N LEU A 27 16.96 -11.51 2.85
CA LEU A 27 16.21 -10.30 3.19
C LEU A 27 14.73 -10.60 3.48
N SER A 28 14.13 -11.50 2.72
CA SER A 28 12.76 -11.89 2.99
C SER A 28 12.58 -12.63 4.31
N ILE A 29 13.53 -13.52 4.61
CA ILE A 29 13.57 -14.28 5.87
C ILE A 29 13.78 -13.31 7.05
N VAL A 30 14.63 -12.28 6.89
CA VAL A 30 14.84 -11.22 7.88
C VAL A 30 13.51 -10.52 8.21
N VAL A 31 12.80 -10.02 7.19
CA VAL A 31 11.54 -9.29 7.39
C VAL A 31 10.46 -10.20 7.99
N PHE A 32 10.31 -11.42 7.46
CA PHE A 32 9.38 -12.40 8.01
C PHE A 32 9.69 -12.74 9.47
N PHE A 33 10.96 -12.99 9.79
CA PHE A 33 11.39 -13.33 11.14
C PHE A 33 11.16 -12.16 12.11
N MET A 34 11.40 -10.91 11.69
CA MET A 34 11.13 -9.73 12.51
C MET A 34 9.65 -9.63 12.90
N TYR A 35 8.74 -9.81 11.94
CA TYR A 35 7.29 -9.81 12.21
C TYR A 35 6.88 -11.00 13.06
N ALA A 36 7.33 -12.20 12.75
CA ALA A 36 7.06 -13.39 13.55
C ALA A 36 7.57 -13.24 14.99
N SER A 37 8.77 -12.67 15.18
CA SER A 37 9.36 -12.46 16.52
C SER A 37 8.56 -11.47 17.35
N PHE A 38 7.99 -10.43 16.72
CA PHE A 38 7.07 -9.52 17.41
C PHE A 38 5.74 -10.17 17.75
N ILE A 39 5.10 -10.84 16.79
CA ILE A 39 3.80 -11.51 16.97
C ILE A 39 3.82 -12.46 18.17
N TYR A 40 4.89 -13.24 18.29
CA TYR A 40 5.02 -14.23 19.35
C TYR A 40 5.73 -13.71 20.61
N HIS A 41 6.11 -12.43 20.67
CA HIS A 41 6.85 -11.84 21.80
C HIS A 41 6.07 -12.01 23.12
N PRO A 42 6.69 -12.44 24.24
CA PRO A 42 5.97 -12.67 25.50
C PRO A 42 5.12 -11.49 25.94
N ASP A 43 5.69 -10.28 26.00
CA ASP A 43 4.95 -9.08 26.42
C ASP A 43 3.79 -8.71 25.47
N VAL A 44 3.87 -9.11 24.21
CA VAL A 44 2.76 -8.93 23.25
C VAL A 44 1.71 -9.99 23.52
N VAL A 45 2.09 -11.25 23.73
CA VAL A 45 1.18 -12.39 23.94
C VAL A 45 0.53 -12.40 25.32
N SER A 46 1.18 -11.91 26.37
CA SER A 46 0.64 -11.83 27.74
C SER A 46 0.07 -10.44 28.07
N GLY A 47 0.43 -9.41 27.31
CA GLY A 47 -0.04 -8.05 27.54
C GLY A 47 -1.55 -7.90 27.32
N ASN A 48 -2.20 -7.15 28.21
CA ASN A 48 -3.61 -6.77 28.12
C ASN A 48 -3.78 -5.44 27.35
N ILE A 49 -3.16 -5.38 26.16
CA ILE A 49 -3.19 -4.17 25.32
C ILE A 49 -4.44 -4.27 24.44
N SER A 50 -5.37 -3.32 24.57
CA SER A 50 -6.60 -3.21 23.75
C SER A 50 -6.30 -3.25 22.24
N MET A 51 -5.15 -2.70 21.84
CA MET A 51 -4.66 -2.67 20.46
C MET A 51 -3.99 -3.98 19.97
N LYS A 52 -3.66 -4.92 20.87
CA LYS A 52 -2.87 -6.11 20.56
C LYS A 52 -3.43 -6.91 19.39
N THR A 53 -4.73 -7.22 19.45
CA THR A 53 -5.38 -8.07 18.45
C THR A 53 -5.30 -7.46 17.05
N MET A 54 -5.47 -6.13 16.93
CA MET A 54 -5.36 -5.43 15.65
C MET A 54 -3.92 -5.48 15.12
N ILE A 55 -2.93 -5.22 15.98
CA ILE A 55 -1.51 -5.21 15.61
C ILE A 55 -1.04 -6.60 15.18
N THR A 56 -1.36 -7.63 15.98
CA THR A 56 -0.99 -9.02 15.69
C THR A 56 -1.59 -9.47 14.36
N LYS A 57 -2.89 -9.23 14.13
CA LYS A 57 -3.54 -9.57 12.86
C LYS A 57 -2.99 -8.78 11.67
N GLY A 58 -2.63 -7.51 11.87
CA GLY A 58 -1.98 -6.67 10.84
C GLY A 58 -0.62 -7.23 10.43
N LEU A 59 0.22 -7.58 11.40
CA LEU A 59 1.53 -8.21 11.15
C LEU A 59 1.41 -9.61 10.52
N GLU A 60 0.43 -10.41 10.94
CA GLU A 60 0.15 -11.72 10.34
C GLU A 60 -0.23 -11.59 8.85
N SER A 61 -1.11 -10.63 8.54
CA SER A 61 -1.50 -10.31 7.17
C SER A 61 -0.29 -9.94 6.31
N MET A 62 0.63 -9.16 6.87
CA MET A 62 1.85 -8.75 6.18
C MET A 62 2.86 -9.89 6.02
N ASN A 63 2.93 -10.82 6.98
CA ASN A 63 3.70 -12.05 6.84
C ASN A 63 3.21 -12.92 5.69
N TYR A 64 1.88 -13.06 5.50
CA TYR A 64 1.35 -13.78 4.33
C TYR A 64 1.78 -13.13 3.01
N ILE A 65 1.72 -11.81 2.92
CA ILE A 65 2.20 -11.04 1.76
C ILE A 65 3.68 -11.32 1.52
N VAL A 66 4.52 -11.21 2.57
CA VAL A 66 5.97 -11.48 2.48
C VAL A 66 6.22 -12.89 1.95
N VAL A 67 5.49 -13.92 2.38
CA VAL A 67 5.67 -15.31 1.92
C VAL A 67 5.25 -15.49 0.45
N ILE A 68 4.09 -14.97 0.05
CA ILE A 68 3.62 -15.06 -1.34
C ILE A 68 4.65 -14.44 -2.29
N PHE A 69 5.12 -13.25 -1.95
CA PHE A 69 6.11 -12.57 -2.77
C PHE A 69 7.48 -13.22 -2.69
N SER A 70 7.91 -13.72 -1.53
CA SER A 70 9.10 -14.58 -1.39
C SER A 70 9.05 -15.70 -2.41
N ALA A 71 7.93 -16.42 -2.51
CA ALA A 71 7.79 -17.54 -3.42
C ALA A 71 7.96 -17.10 -4.89
N LEU A 72 7.30 -16.01 -5.31
CA LEU A 72 7.41 -15.47 -6.66
C LEU A 72 8.86 -15.05 -7.00
N PHE A 73 9.54 -14.36 -6.08
CA PHE A 73 10.90 -13.88 -6.29
C PHE A 73 11.93 -14.99 -6.27
N ILE A 74 11.83 -15.92 -5.30
CA ILE A 74 12.75 -17.05 -5.21
C ILE A 74 12.55 -17.96 -6.43
N LEU A 75 11.32 -18.16 -6.90
CA LEU A 75 11.02 -18.87 -8.16
C LEU A 75 11.69 -18.19 -9.35
N TYR A 76 11.54 -16.87 -9.47
CA TYR A 76 12.16 -16.11 -10.55
C TYR A 76 13.69 -16.20 -10.48
N ALA A 77 14.28 -15.91 -9.32
CA ALA A 77 15.71 -15.92 -9.10
C ALA A 77 16.30 -17.30 -9.44
N ASN A 78 15.60 -18.35 -9.02
CA ASN A 78 15.92 -19.72 -9.34
C ASN A 78 15.84 -20.00 -10.86
N SER A 79 14.79 -19.57 -11.56
CA SER A 79 14.68 -19.77 -13.01
C SER A 79 15.84 -19.13 -13.78
N THR A 80 16.29 -17.96 -13.32
CA THR A 80 17.39 -17.24 -13.95
C THR A 80 18.73 -17.86 -13.58
N PHE A 81 18.86 -18.37 -12.34
CA PHE A 81 19.99 -19.16 -11.89
C PHE A 81 20.18 -20.45 -12.70
N LEU A 82 19.11 -21.22 -12.91
CA LEU A 82 19.14 -22.43 -13.74
C LEU A 82 19.53 -22.09 -15.19
N ARG A 83 19.07 -20.94 -15.70
CA ARG A 83 19.43 -20.47 -17.04
C ARG A 83 20.92 -20.16 -17.18
N ALA A 84 21.53 -19.54 -16.17
CA ALA A 84 22.96 -19.23 -16.17
C ALA A 84 23.85 -20.49 -16.22
N ARG A 85 23.36 -21.62 -15.68
CA ARG A 85 24.09 -22.89 -15.58
C ARG A 85 23.73 -23.93 -16.63
N LYS A 86 22.90 -23.58 -17.62
CA LYS A 86 22.52 -24.51 -18.70
C LYS A 86 23.71 -25.14 -19.42
N LYS A 87 24.78 -24.38 -19.66
CA LYS A 87 26.02 -24.91 -20.29
C LYS A 87 26.69 -25.97 -19.42
N GLU A 88 26.74 -25.75 -18.11
CA GLU A 88 27.29 -26.72 -17.15
C GLU A 88 26.46 -28.00 -17.15
N PHE A 89 25.13 -27.86 -17.14
CA PHE A 89 24.20 -28.99 -17.21
C PHE A 89 24.32 -29.75 -18.54
N GLY A 90 24.49 -29.04 -19.66
CA GLY A 90 24.73 -29.64 -20.97
C GLY A 90 26.03 -30.43 -21.01
N LEU A 91 27.12 -29.89 -20.46
CA LEU A 91 28.42 -30.56 -20.37
C LEU A 91 28.35 -31.81 -19.48
N LEU A 92 27.72 -31.71 -18.30
CA LEU A 92 27.53 -32.85 -17.40
C LEU A 92 26.72 -33.97 -18.05
N THR A 93 25.73 -33.61 -18.86
CA THR A 93 24.91 -34.58 -19.59
C THR A 93 25.72 -35.24 -20.73
N LEU A 94 26.59 -34.48 -21.42
CA LEU A 94 27.49 -35.02 -22.45
C LEU A 94 28.50 -36.03 -21.91
N ILE A 95 28.99 -35.83 -20.69
CA ILE A 95 29.96 -36.73 -20.04
C ILE A 95 29.26 -37.96 -19.43
N GLY A 96 27.94 -38.12 -19.62
CA GLY A 96 27.16 -39.31 -19.21
C GLY A 96 26.27 -39.12 -17.98
N GLY A 97 26.10 -37.89 -17.49
CA GLY A 97 25.19 -37.60 -16.38
C GLY A 97 23.71 -37.82 -16.76
N THR A 98 23.00 -38.66 -16.01
CA THR A 98 21.56 -38.89 -16.23
C THR A 98 20.71 -37.68 -15.79
N LYS A 99 19.52 -37.51 -16.38
CA LYS A 99 18.58 -36.44 -15.99
C LYS A 99 18.19 -36.51 -14.50
N SER A 100 18.09 -37.72 -13.94
CA SER A 100 17.78 -37.93 -12.52
C SER A 100 18.92 -37.49 -11.61
N GLN A 101 20.16 -37.81 -11.98
CA GLN A 101 21.36 -37.35 -11.27
C GLN A 101 21.49 -35.82 -11.29
N LEU A 102 21.20 -35.19 -12.42
CA LEU A 102 21.18 -33.74 -12.55
C LEU A 102 20.09 -33.11 -11.66
N GLY A 103 18.88 -33.68 -11.65
CA GLY A 103 17.79 -33.23 -10.78
C GLY A 103 18.14 -33.34 -9.30
N ARG A 104 18.71 -34.47 -8.86
CA ARG A 104 19.17 -34.66 -7.47
C ARG A 104 20.25 -33.66 -7.07
N MET A 105 21.18 -33.36 -7.97
CA MET A 105 22.22 -32.34 -7.74
C MET A 105 21.61 -30.95 -7.51
N ILE A 106 20.66 -30.56 -8.37
CA ILE A 106 19.99 -29.26 -8.29
C ILE A 106 19.20 -29.13 -6.98
N ILE A 107 18.48 -30.18 -6.57
CA ILE A 107 17.77 -30.20 -5.28
C ILE A 107 18.75 -29.98 -4.13
N LEU A 108 19.87 -30.71 -4.09
CA LEU A 108 20.86 -30.58 -3.03
C LEU A 108 21.48 -29.18 -2.97
N GLU A 109 21.83 -28.61 -4.12
CA GLU A 109 22.39 -27.25 -4.18
C GLU A 109 21.38 -26.21 -3.67
N GLN A 110 20.11 -26.31 -4.09
CA GLN A 110 19.07 -25.36 -3.67
C GLN A 110 18.70 -25.50 -2.20
N LEU A 111 18.57 -26.73 -1.69
CA LEU A 111 18.31 -26.96 -0.26
C LEU A 111 19.47 -26.49 0.61
N MET A 112 20.72 -26.67 0.15
CA MET A 112 21.89 -26.16 0.86
C MET A 112 21.90 -24.62 0.90
N LEU A 113 21.63 -23.97 -0.23
CA LEU A 113 21.53 -22.50 -0.29
C LEU A 113 20.36 -21.95 0.51
N GLY A 114 19.21 -22.62 0.46
CA GLY A 114 18.03 -22.29 1.26
C GLY A 114 18.31 -22.42 2.75
N SER A 115 19.00 -23.48 3.17
CA SER A 115 19.43 -23.68 4.56
C SER A 115 20.38 -22.57 5.02
N ILE A 116 21.37 -22.21 4.20
CA ILE A 116 22.27 -21.08 4.49
C ILE A 116 21.46 -19.77 4.59
N ALA A 117 20.50 -19.55 3.69
CA ALA A 117 19.67 -18.36 3.70
C ALA A 117 18.77 -18.28 4.93
N ILE A 118 18.24 -19.41 5.42
CA ILE A 118 17.48 -19.49 6.67
C ILE A 118 18.35 -19.14 7.87
N VAL A 119 19.53 -19.75 7.98
CA VAL A 119 20.46 -19.49 9.11
C VAL A 119 20.91 -18.03 9.11
N VAL A 120 21.38 -17.53 7.97
CA VAL A 120 21.85 -16.14 7.83
C VAL A 120 20.69 -15.15 8.00
N GLY A 121 19.53 -15.45 7.42
CA GLY A 121 18.34 -14.60 7.51
C GLY A 121 17.79 -14.48 8.93
N ILE A 122 17.72 -15.59 9.68
CA ILE A 122 17.34 -15.55 11.10
C ILE A 122 18.41 -14.85 11.93
N GLY A 123 19.71 -15.10 11.67
CA GLY A 123 20.79 -14.42 12.37
C GLY A 123 20.76 -12.90 12.20
N ILE A 124 20.64 -12.43 10.96
CA ILE A 124 20.49 -10.99 10.67
C ILE A 124 19.16 -10.48 11.22
N GLY A 125 18.07 -11.24 11.07
CA GLY A 125 16.75 -10.89 11.57
C GLY A 125 16.74 -10.68 13.07
N MET A 126 17.44 -11.52 13.83
CA MET A 126 17.59 -11.39 15.27
C MET A 126 18.36 -10.11 15.65
N LEU A 127 19.46 -9.81 14.94
CA LEU A 127 20.21 -8.57 15.15
C LEU A 127 19.36 -7.33 14.84
N CYS A 128 18.60 -7.35 13.75
CA CYS A 128 17.71 -6.27 13.33
C CYS A 128 16.43 -6.17 14.19
N SER A 129 16.01 -7.25 14.85
CA SER A 129 14.79 -7.28 15.66
C SER A 129 14.85 -6.29 16.82
N LYS A 130 16.03 -6.04 17.40
CA LYS A 130 16.19 -5.00 18.44
C LYS A 130 15.81 -3.61 17.93
N LEU A 131 16.31 -3.24 16.75
CA LEU A 131 15.99 -1.94 16.12
C LEU A 131 14.50 -1.87 15.75
N PHE A 132 13.95 -2.99 15.26
CA PHE A 132 12.54 -3.09 14.93
C PHE A 132 11.64 -2.93 16.17
N PHE A 133 11.95 -3.62 17.26
CA PHE A 133 11.21 -3.54 18.52
C PHE A 133 11.34 -2.16 19.15
N GLN A 134 12.52 -1.53 19.09
CA GLN A 134 12.70 -0.17 19.58
C GLN A 134 11.87 0.82 18.78
N ALA A 135 11.93 0.75 17.45
CA ALA A 135 11.12 1.62 16.59
C ALA A 135 9.62 1.42 16.85
N LEU A 136 9.17 0.18 17.01
CA LEU A 136 7.78 -0.14 17.28
C LEU A 136 7.36 0.25 18.71
N SER A 137 8.24 0.16 19.71
CA SER A 137 7.94 0.59 21.09
C SER A 137 7.77 2.11 21.17
N VAL A 138 8.62 2.88 20.48
CA VAL A 138 8.48 4.35 20.37
C VAL A 138 7.17 4.71 19.67
N LEU A 139 6.82 3.98 18.62
CA LEU A 139 5.59 4.18 17.88
C LEU A 139 4.33 3.87 18.69
N LEU A 140 4.41 2.82 19.52
CA LEU A 140 3.34 2.35 20.40
C LEU A 140 3.30 3.10 21.74
N LYS A 141 4.22 4.06 21.97
CA LYS A 141 4.39 4.76 23.25
C LYS A 141 4.41 3.81 24.46
N ILE A 142 5.07 2.66 24.30
CA ILE A 142 5.23 1.71 25.40
C ILE A 142 6.37 2.25 26.28
N ASP A 143 6.08 2.51 27.56
CA ASP A 143 7.04 3.09 28.52
C ASP A 143 8.31 2.23 28.71
N LYS A 144 8.22 0.94 28.39
CA LYS A 144 9.35 0.00 28.41
C LYS A 144 9.63 -0.51 27.01
N THR A 145 10.88 -0.36 26.57
CA THR A 145 11.36 -0.97 25.33
C THR A 145 11.21 -2.49 25.42
N LEU A 146 10.60 -3.12 24.41
CA LEU A 146 10.51 -4.57 24.35
C LEU A 146 11.93 -5.18 24.32
N PRO A 147 12.30 -6.02 25.31
CA PRO A 147 13.62 -6.62 25.35
C PRO A 147 13.80 -7.58 24.17
N LEU A 148 15.05 -7.81 23.76
CA LEU A 148 15.32 -8.85 22.77
C LEU A 148 15.15 -10.22 23.43
N VAL A 149 14.02 -10.88 23.17
CA VAL A 149 13.74 -12.23 23.68
C VAL A 149 14.01 -13.26 22.58
N TRP A 150 14.69 -14.35 22.95
CA TRP A 150 14.81 -15.51 22.08
C TRP A 150 13.47 -16.24 21.98
N ASN A 151 12.83 -16.17 20.81
CA ASN A 151 11.53 -16.79 20.58
C ASN A 151 11.64 -18.05 19.73
N GLY A 152 11.66 -19.21 20.40
CA GLY A 152 11.74 -20.52 19.72
C GLY A 152 10.59 -20.78 18.76
N LYS A 153 9.38 -20.27 19.04
CA LYS A 153 8.21 -20.42 18.15
C LYS A 153 8.40 -19.64 16.84
N ALA A 154 8.85 -18.40 16.92
CA ALA A 154 9.13 -17.58 15.74
C ALA A 154 10.21 -18.23 14.85
N VAL A 155 11.31 -18.72 15.46
CA VAL A 155 12.36 -19.47 14.76
C VAL A 155 11.78 -20.69 14.05
N LEU A 156 11.02 -21.54 14.76
CA LEU A 156 10.47 -22.78 14.21
C LEU A 156 9.52 -22.52 13.03
N ILE A 157 8.64 -21.51 13.15
CA ILE A 157 7.70 -21.14 12.09
C ILE A 157 8.45 -20.60 10.87
N THR A 158 9.45 -19.73 11.06
CA THR A 158 10.28 -19.22 9.97
C THR A 158 11.03 -20.36 9.27
N VAL A 159 11.67 -21.26 10.02
CA VAL A 159 12.36 -22.43 9.47
C VAL A 159 11.37 -23.30 8.69
N GLY A 160 10.21 -23.63 9.27
CA GLY A 160 9.21 -24.48 8.65
C GLY A 160 8.68 -23.92 7.32
N ILE A 161 8.23 -22.66 7.31
CA ILE A 161 7.67 -22.02 6.10
C ILE A 161 8.72 -21.93 5.00
N TYR A 162 9.92 -21.42 5.30
CA TYR A 162 10.95 -21.27 4.26
C TYR A 162 11.54 -22.60 3.82
N PHE A 163 11.63 -23.60 4.70
CA PHE A 163 12.04 -24.95 4.31
C PHE A 163 11.05 -25.58 3.33
N VAL A 164 9.74 -25.52 3.62
CA VAL A 164 8.68 -25.99 2.72
C VAL A 164 8.73 -25.21 1.39
N LEU A 165 8.90 -23.89 1.45
CA LEU A 165 9.01 -23.04 0.26
C LEU A 165 10.22 -23.46 -0.61
N PHE A 166 11.41 -23.64 -0.04
CA PHE A 166 12.58 -24.08 -0.81
C PHE A 166 12.41 -25.51 -1.34
N LEU A 167 11.75 -26.39 -0.59
CA LEU A 167 11.44 -27.74 -1.04
C LEU A 167 10.53 -27.71 -2.29
N ILE A 168 9.41 -26.98 -2.24
CA ILE A 168 8.49 -26.80 -3.38
C ILE A 168 9.25 -26.24 -4.60
N LEU A 169 10.08 -25.21 -4.40
CA LEU A 169 10.83 -24.58 -5.48
C LEU A 169 11.91 -25.50 -6.08
N SER A 170 12.56 -26.31 -5.24
CA SER A 170 13.52 -27.31 -5.71
C SER A 170 12.86 -28.36 -6.59
N LEU A 171 11.64 -28.80 -6.25
CA LEU A 171 10.85 -29.73 -7.07
C LEU A 171 10.45 -29.09 -8.40
N PHE A 172 9.99 -27.84 -8.38
CA PHE A 172 9.66 -27.09 -9.60
C PHE A 172 10.87 -26.92 -10.53
N SER A 173 12.07 -26.79 -9.96
CA SER A 173 13.33 -26.72 -10.70
C SER A 173 13.65 -28.00 -11.45
N VAL A 174 13.50 -29.14 -10.78
CA VAL A 174 13.73 -30.45 -11.41
C VAL A 174 12.73 -30.69 -12.53
N TRP A 175 11.46 -30.33 -12.31
CA TRP A 175 10.45 -30.42 -13.36
C TRP A 175 10.80 -29.56 -14.58
N THR A 176 11.28 -28.33 -14.35
CA THR A 176 11.72 -27.43 -15.43
C THR A 176 12.93 -27.97 -16.18
N VAL A 177 13.94 -28.49 -15.48
CA VAL A 177 15.19 -28.99 -16.09
C VAL A 177 15.00 -30.34 -16.78
N GLY A 178 14.14 -31.21 -16.25
CA GLY A 178 13.84 -32.52 -16.85
C GLY A 178 13.28 -32.42 -18.27
N ARG A 179 12.60 -31.31 -18.58
CA ARG A 179 12.03 -30.99 -19.90
C ARG A 179 13.01 -30.37 -20.90
N LEU A 180 14.21 -29.97 -20.48
CA LEU A 180 15.21 -29.39 -21.39
C LEU A 180 15.88 -30.49 -22.24
N GLN A 181 15.99 -30.28 -23.55
CA GLN A 181 16.76 -31.14 -24.44
C GLN A 181 18.24 -30.73 -24.45
N ILE A 182 19.15 -31.71 -24.59
CA ILE A 182 20.61 -31.49 -24.59
C ILE A 182 21.03 -30.49 -25.67
N ILE A 183 20.36 -30.55 -26.82
CA ILE A 183 20.66 -29.66 -27.95
C ILE A 183 20.34 -28.20 -27.61
N ASP A 184 19.28 -27.94 -26.85
CA ASP A 184 18.91 -26.60 -26.40
C ASP A 184 19.89 -26.05 -25.36
N LEU A 185 20.49 -26.92 -24.53
CA LEU A 185 21.48 -26.53 -23.53
C LEU A 185 22.82 -26.07 -24.14
N LEU A 186 23.20 -26.63 -25.30
CA LEU A 186 24.49 -26.38 -25.95
C LEU A 186 24.41 -25.34 -27.09
N ARG A 187 23.29 -25.27 -27.85
CA ARG A 187 23.14 -24.34 -28.98
C ARG A 187 22.72 -22.91 -28.59
N GLU A 188 22.21 -22.67 -27.37
CA GLU A 188 21.72 -21.34 -26.95
C GLU A 188 22.82 -20.25 -27.02
N ALA A 189 24.10 -20.63 -26.93
CA ALA A 189 25.24 -19.69 -27.03
C ALA A 189 25.60 -19.28 -28.47
N ARG A 190 25.14 -20.01 -29.50
CA ARG A 190 25.46 -19.75 -30.92
C ARG A 190 24.26 -19.28 -31.75
N LYS A 191 23.05 -19.20 -31.21
CA LYS A 191 21.93 -18.62 -31.96
C LYS A 191 22.25 -17.16 -32.29
N GLN A 192 22.47 -16.88 -33.58
CA GLN A 192 22.49 -15.51 -34.09
C GLN A 192 21.23 -14.80 -33.60
N LYS A 193 21.38 -13.59 -33.05
CA LYS A 193 20.23 -12.78 -32.63
C LYS A 193 19.46 -12.39 -33.88
N VAL A 194 18.44 -13.17 -34.22
CA VAL A 194 17.46 -12.82 -35.26
C VAL A 194 16.83 -11.50 -34.83
N GLU A 195 16.61 -10.58 -35.77
CA GLU A 195 15.94 -9.32 -35.46
C GLU A 195 14.65 -9.59 -34.69
N PRO A 196 14.42 -8.91 -33.57
CA PRO A 196 13.25 -9.17 -32.76
C PRO A 196 12.00 -8.83 -33.56
N PHE A 197 11.22 -9.87 -33.85
CA PHE A 197 9.93 -9.74 -34.48
C PHE A 197 8.91 -9.21 -33.46
N ALA A 198 8.10 -8.26 -33.92
CA ALA A 198 7.11 -7.59 -33.12
C ALA A 198 5.87 -7.35 -33.98
N PHE A 199 4.72 -7.74 -33.46
CA PHE A 199 3.45 -7.46 -34.11
C PHE A 199 3.01 -6.05 -33.71
N THR A 200 3.06 -5.11 -34.65
CA THR A 200 2.73 -3.69 -34.38
C THR A 200 1.35 -3.53 -33.75
N TRP A 201 0.37 -4.31 -34.20
CA TRP A 201 -1.00 -4.25 -33.68
C TRP A 201 -1.12 -4.72 -32.22
N LEU A 202 -0.37 -5.75 -31.79
CA LEU A 202 -0.35 -6.16 -30.37
C LEU A 202 0.23 -5.05 -29.47
N GLY A 203 1.20 -4.28 -29.98
CA GLY A 203 1.72 -3.12 -29.28
C GLY A 203 0.65 -2.05 -29.07
N VAL A 204 -0.16 -1.79 -30.10
CA VAL A 204 -1.30 -0.85 -30.02
C VAL A 204 -2.37 -1.36 -29.07
N VAL A 205 -2.70 -2.66 -29.11
CA VAL A 205 -3.65 -3.29 -28.16
C VAL A 205 -3.15 -3.14 -26.72
N GLY A 206 -1.87 -3.36 -26.46
CA GLY A 206 -1.29 -3.19 -25.13
C GLY A 206 -1.45 -1.75 -24.59
N ILE A 207 -1.18 -0.76 -25.44
CA ILE A 207 -1.41 0.66 -25.10
C ILE A 207 -2.91 0.93 -24.88
N GLY A 208 -3.77 0.40 -25.75
CA GLY A 208 -5.23 0.50 -25.63
C GLY A 208 -5.76 -0.08 -24.32
N CYS A 209 -5.26 -1.23 -23.86
CA CYS A 209 -5.62 -1.81 -22.57
C CYS A 209 -5.23 -0.90 -21.39
N ILE A 210 -4.04 -0.30 -21.42
CA ILE A 210 -3.59 0.62 -20.36
C ILE A 210 -4.46 1.89 -20.35
N ILE A 211 -4.71 2.47 -21.52
CA ILE A 211 -5.57 3.67 -21.63
C ILE A 211 -6.99 3.34 -21.16
N ALA A 212 -7.56 2.20 -21.56
CA ALA A 212 -8.86 1.75 -21.08
C ALA A 212 -8.88 1.60 -19.55
N ALA A 213 -7.86 0.97 -18.95
CA ALA A 213 -7.75 0.86 -17.50
C ALA A 213 -7.72 2.23 -16.81
N TYR A 214 -7.00 3.20 -17.38
CA TYR A 214 -6.92 4.57 -16.85
C TYR A 214 -8.22 5.35 -17.01
N ILE A 215 -8.97 5.15 -18.10
CA ILE A 215 -10.30 5.75 -18.27
C ILE A 215 -11.26 5.17 -17.22
N LEU A 216 -11.20 3.86 -16.99
CA LEU A 216 -12.01 3.21 -15.95
C LEU A 216 -11.69 3.74 -14.55
N CYS A 217 -10.43 4.07 -14.24
CA CYS A 217 -10.03 4.68 -12.97
C CYS A 217 -10.81 5.95 -12.62
N PHE A 218 -11.21 6.76 -13.60
CA PHE A 218 -12.01 7.97 -13.38
C PHE A 218 -13.49 7.70 -13.12
N GLN A 219 -13.99 6.53 -13.53
CA GLN A 219 -15.39 6.12 -13.36
C GLN A 219 -15.65 5.38 -12.04
N VAL A 220 -14.58 5.04 -11.30
CA VAL A 220 -14.69 4.36 -10.02
C VAL A 220 -15.31 5.27 -8.97
N THR A 221 -16.27 4.73 -8.24
CA THR A 221 -16.86 5.24 -7.01
C THR A 221 -16.73 4.16 -5.93
N ILE A 222 -17.04 4.49 -4.67
CA ILE A 222 -17.02 3.49 -3.59
C ILE A 222 -17.95 2.30 -3.93
N MET A 223 -19.08 2.56 -4.61
CA MET A 223 -20.14 1.55 -4.81
C MET A 223 -19.78 0.52 -5.87
N ASN A 224 -19.08 0.95 -6.91
CA ASN A 224 -18.74 0.11 -8.04
C ASN A 224 -17.29 -0.41 -7.97
N PHE A 225 -16.54 -0.07 -6.92
CA PHE A 225 -15.13 -0.41 -6.78
C PHE A 225 -14.83 -1.89 -7.01
N ILE A 226 -15.58 -2.80 -6.38
CA ILE A 226 -15.36 -4.25 -6.51
C ILE A 226 -15.54 -4.70 -7.97
N MET A 227 -16.51 -4.12 -8.68
CA MET A 227 -16.79 -4.44 -10.09
C MET A 227 -15.67 -3.96 -11.02
N TYR A 228 -15.12 -2.76 -10.79
CA TYR A 228 -14.06 -2.19 -11.63
C TYR A 228 -12.65 -2.61 -11.22
N PHE A 229 -12.44 -3.05 -9.98
CA PHE A 229 -11.12 -3.41 -9.45
C PHE A 229 -10.44 -4.49 -10.29
N LEU A 230 -11.12 -5.62 -10.51
CA LEU A 230 -10.54 -6.74 -11.24
C LEU A 230 -10.28 -6.43 -12.74
N PRO A 231 -11.21 -5.78 -13.47
CA PRO A 231 -10.95 -5.29 -14.83
C PRO A 231 -9.78 -4.31 -14.92
N ILE A 232 -9.69 -3.32 -14.03
CA ILE A 232 -8.59 -2.33 -14.04
C ILE A 232 -7.24 -3.03 -13.82
N VAL A 233 -7.16 -3.90 -12.82
CA VAL A 233 -5.94 -4.67 -12.53
C VAL A 233 -5.59 -5.60 -13.70
N GLY A 234 -6.56 -6.32 -14.25
CA GLY A 234 -6.37 -7.23 -15.39
C GLY A 234 -5.88 -6.51 -16.64
N LEU A 235 -6.51 -5.39 -17.01
CA LEU A 235 -6.13 -4.56 -18.15
C LEU A 235 -4.75 -3.92 -17.96
N THR A 236 -4.44 -3.46 -16.74
CA THR A 236 -3.12 -2.89 -16.43
C THR A 236 -2.04 -3.96 -16.55
N ILE A 237 -2.23 -5.13 -15.93
CA ILE A 237 -1.25 -6.24 -16.00
C ILE A 237 -1.08 -6.74 -17.44
N GLY A 238 -2.17 -7.04 -18.13
CA GLY A 238 -2.14 -7.53 -19.52
C GLY A 238 -1.57 -6.49 -20.49
N GLY A 239 -1.98 -5.24 -20.35
CA GLY A 239 -1.51 -4.12 -21.16
C GLY A 239 -0.02 -3.87 -20.97
N THR A 240 0.48 -3.87 -19.74
CA THR A 240 1.91 -3.67 -19.44
C THR A 240 2.76 -4.85 -19.92
N TYR A 241 2.23 -6.08 -19.86
CA TYR A 241 2.90 -7.25 -20.45
C TYR A 241 3.07 -7.09 -21.97
N LEU A 242 2.00 -6.70 -22.68
CA LEU A 242 2.05 -6.45 -24.13
C LEU A 242 2.93 -5.24 -24.49
N LEU A 243 2.91 -4.19 -23.66
CA LEU A 243 3.73 -3.00 -23.81
C LEU A 243 5.23 -3.37 -23.83
N PHE A 244 5.69 -4.20 -22.89
CA PHE A 244 7.10 -4.61 -22.87
C PHE A 244 7.45 -5.70 -23.87
N THR A 245 6.54 -6.62 -24.20
CA THR A 245 6.85 -7.73 -25.11
C THR A 245 6.77 -7.33 -26.59
N GLN A 246 5.88 -6.40 -26.94
CA GLN A 246 5.62 -5.97 -28.32
C GLN A 246 5.79 -4.46 -28.48
N GLY A 247 5.22 -3.64 -27.59
CA GLY A 247 5.26 -2.18 -27.70
C GLY A 247 6.67 -1.60 -27.70
N SER A 248 7.55 -2.09 -26.81
CA SER A 248 8.91 -1.55 -26.67
C SER A 248 9.75 -1.76 -27.93
N THR A 249 9.59 -2.88 -28.64
CA THR A 249 10.30 -3.13 -29.88
C THR A 249 9.74 -2.30 -31.04
N VAL A 250 8.43 -2.08 -31.09
CA VAL A 250 7.80 -1.16 -32.04
C VAL A 250 8.32 0.27 -31.86
N VAL A 251 8.34 0.77 -30.63
CA VAL A 251 8.86 2.10 -30.30
C VAL A 251 10.33 2.23 -30.68
N LEU A 252 11.16 1.23 -30.35
CA LEU A 252 12.58 1.26 -30.70
C LEU A 252 12.82 1.20 -32.22
N LYS A 253 12.05 0.40 -32.98
CA LYS A 253 12.11 0.42 -34.45
C LYS A 253 11.70 1.77 -35.03
N ALA A 254 10.66 2.40 -34.48
CA ALA A 254 10.25 3.74 -34.89
C ALA A 254 11.35 4.79 -34.62
N LEU A 255 12.05 4.69 -33.49
CA LEU A 255 13.20 5.55 -33.17
C LEU A 255 14.39 5.29 -34.11
N GLN A 256 14.66 4.03 -34.48
CA GLN A 256 15.70 3.69 -35.45
C GLN A 256 15.41 4.24 -36.86
N LYS A 257 14.13 4.35 -37.27
CA LYS A 257 13.74 4.95 -38.56
C LYS A 257 14.04 6.45 -38.65
N ARG A 258 14.14 7.17 -37.52
CA ARG A 258 14.46 8.61 -37.52
C ARG A 258 15.95 8.85 -37.79
N LYS A 259 16.33 8.88 -39.08
CA LYS A 259 17.73 9.00 -39.55
C LYS A 259 18.54 10.09 -38.84
N LYS A 260 17.97 11.29 -38.65
CA LYS A 260 18.62 12.44 -37.97
C LYS A 260 19.07 12.11 -36.54
N SER A 261 18.28 11.35 -35.78
CA SER A 261 18.63 10.96 -34.41
C SER A 261 19.41 9.65 -34.36
N PHE A 262 19.15 8.72 -35.27
CA PHE A 262 19.74 7.38 -35.25
C PHE A 262 21.24 7.41 -35.56
N TYR A 263 21.67 8.12 -36.61
CA TYR A 263 23.08 8.15 -37.05
C TYR A 263 23.98 9.06 -36.20
N THR A 264 23.45 9.65 -35.11
CA THR A 264 24.26 10.48 -34.20
C THR A 264 24.87 9.62 -33.08
N TYR A 265 26.13 9.84 -32.75
CA TYR A 265 26.77 9.20 -31.60
C TYR A 265 26.18 9.76 -30.28
N PRO A 266 25.83 8.91 -29.28
CA PRO A 266 25.96 7.44 -29.20
C PRO A 266 24.70 6.66 -29.62
N ASN A 267 23.69 7.31 -30.18
CA ASN A 267 22.34 6.75 -30.39
C ASN A 267 22.35 5.52 -31.29
N MET A 268 23.19 5.49 -32.34
CA MET A 268 23.32 4.34 -33.23
C MET A 268 23.64 3.05 -32.44
N PHE A 269 24.66 3.10 -31.58
CA PHE A 269 25.09 1.95 -30.78
C PHE A 269 24.13 1.62 -29.63
N VAL A 270 23.47 2.63 -29.05
CA VAL A 270 22.48 2.42 -28.00
C VAL A 270 21.25 1.74 -28.57
N LEU A 271 20.63 2.30 -29.60
CA LEU A 271 19.36 1.82 -30.16
C LEU A 271 19.49 0.46 -30.83
N SER A 272 20.59 0.19 -31.55
CA SER A 272 20.80 -1.11 -32.21
C SER A 272 20.93 -2.28 -31.22
N ASN A 273 21.39 -2.02 -30.00
CA ASN A 273 21.51 -3.04 -28.96
C ASN A 273 20.31 -3.11 -28.03
N LEU A 274 19.74 -1.94 -27.74
CA LEU A 274 18.62 -1.82 -26.81
C LEU A 274 17.39 -2.59 -27.31
N ILE A 275 17.18 -2.69 -28.62
CA ILE A 275 16.06 -3.45 -29.19
C ILE A 275 16.09 -4.94 -28.81
N TYR A 276 17.28 -5.56 -28.87
CA TYR A 276 17.47 -6.94 -28.45
C TYR A 276 17.36 -7.08 -26.94
N LYS A 277 18.03 -6.21 -26.18
CA LYS A 277 17.99 -6.25 -24.72
C LYS A 277 16.58 -6.07 -24.17
N MET A 278 15.79 -5.15 -24.74
CA MET A 278 14.41 -4.96 -24.33
C MET A 278 13.53 -6.17 -24.66
N LYS A 279 13.69 -6.80 -25.84
CA LYS A 279 12.92 -8.00 -26.19
C LYS A 279 13.29 -9.18 -25.30
N ASP A 280 14.58 -9.44 -25.12
CA ASP A 280 15.10 -10.55 -24.29
C ASP A 280 14.65 -10.41 -22.82
N ASN A 281 14.45 -9.17 -22.37
CA ASN A 281 14.20 -8.84 -20.97
C ASN A 281 12.77 -8.33 -20.72
N ALA A 282 11.88 -8.41 -21.71
CA ALA A 282 10.54 -7.84 -21.64
C ALA A 282 9.74 -8.28 -20.40
N ARG A 283 9.80 -9.58 -20.06
CA ARG A 283 9.10 -10.14 -18.89
C ARG A 283 9.63 -9.56 -17.57
N PHE A 284 10.93 -9.37 -17.47
CA PHE A 284 11.57 -8.77 -16.31
C PHE A 284 11.16 -7.30 -16.14
N LEU A 285 11.18 -6.54 -17.24
CA LEU A 285 10.77 -5.14 -17.25
C LEU A 285 9.30 -4.98 -16.82
N PHE A 286 8.43 -5.85 -17.34
CA PHE A 286 7.03 -5.94 -16.93
C PHE A 286 6.89 -6.19 -15.42
N VAL A 287 7.55 -7.21 -14.88
CA VAL A 287 7.47 -7.55 -13.44
C VAL A 287 7.94 -6.38 -12.56
N ILE A 288 9.05 -5.72 -12.91
CA ILE A 288 9.53 -4.53 -12.15
C ILE A 288 8.51 -3.39 -12.19
N SER A 289 7.88 -3.15 -13.34
CA SER A 289 6.88 -2.10 -13.49
C SER A 289 5.68 -2.34 -12.59
N ILE A 290 5.17 -3.58 -12.53
CA ILE A 290 4.04 -3.94 -11.68
C ILE A 290 4.42 -3.87 -10.20
N ILE A 291 5.60 -4.37 -9.81
CA ILE A 291 6.07 -4.25 -8.41
C ILE A 291 6.19 -2.79 -8.01
N THR A 292 6.79 -1.96 -8.86
CA THR A 292 6.92 -0.52 -8.59
C THR A 292 5.56 0.13 -8.41
N ALA A 293 4.57 -0.23 -9.24
CA ALA A 293 3.20 0.25 -9.11
C ALA A 293 2.57 -0.15 -7.77
N VAL A 294 2.63 -1.43 -7.41
CA VAL A 294 2.05 -1.98 -6.17
C VAL A 294 2.70 -1.38 -4.93
N VAL A 295 4.03 -1.28 -4.91
CA VAL A 295 4.77 -0.72 -3.76
C VAL A 295 4.45 0.76 -3.59
N SER A 296 4.54 1.53 -4.66
CA SER A 296 4.33 2.98 -4.60
C SER A 296 2.88 3.32 -4.25
N SER A 297 1.90 2.55 -4.76
CA SER A 297 0.49 2.77 -4.44
C SER A 297 0.17 2.32 -3.01
N ALA A 298 0.71 1.19 -2.53
CA ALA A 298 0.50 0.71 -1.18
C ALA A 298 1.10 1.67 -0.14
N VAL A 299 2.37 2.07 -0.31
CA VAL A 299 3.01 3.05 0.60
C VAL A 299 2.32 4.39 0.51
N GLY A 300 1.96 4.84 -0.71
CA GLY A 300 1.22 6.08 -0.92
C GLY A 300 -0.09 6.08 -0.16
N THR A 301 -0.85 4.99 -0.25
CA THR A 301 -2.11 4.78 0.48
C THR A 301 -1.91 4.86 1.98
N LEU A 302 -0.90 4.16 2.51
CA LEU A 302 -0.65 4.10 3.94
C LEU A 302 -0.22 5.46 4.51
N TYR A 303 0.68 6.16 3.80
CA TYR A 303 1.13 7.50 4.19
C TYR A 303 -0.03 8.50 4.16
N VAL A 304 -0.84 8.45 3.10
CA VAL A 304 -2.06 9.25 2.96
C VAL A 304 -3.03 9.00 4.11
N TYR A 305 -3.30 7.73 4.40
CA TYR A 305 -4.25 7.33 5.44
C TYR A 305 -3.78 7.87 6.78
N PHE A 306 -2.49 7.74 7.08
CA PHE A 306 -1.91 8.25 8.32
C PHE A 306 -2.01 9.77 8.49
N GLU A 307 -1.66 10.54 7.46
CA GLU A 307 -1.65 12.01 7.55
C GLU A 307 -3.06 12.60 7.50
N ASN A 308 -3.90 12.20 6.53
CA ASN A 308 -5.19 12.85 6.28
C ASN A 308 -6.30 12.39 7.22
N MET A 309 -6.33 11.11 7.63
CA MET A 309 -7.40 10.63 8.52
C MET A 309 -7.31 11.29 9.89
N SER A 310 -6.10 11.56 10.37
CA SER A 310 -5.90 12.23 11.66
C SER A 310 -6.44 13.67 11.65
N ALA A 311 -6.28 14.40 10.54
CA ALA A 311 -6.86 15.73 10.35
C ALA A 311 -8.39 15.68 10.22
N LYS A 312 -8.90 14.79 9.35
CA LYS A 312 -10.34 14.61 9.12
C LYS A 312 -11.11 14.22 10.37
N THR A 313 -10.47 13.48 11.28
CA THR A 313 -11.09 13.11 12.56
C THR A 313 -11.37 14.33 13.43
N ILE A 314 -10.46 15.31 13.45
CA ILE A 314 -10.66 16.56 14.20
C ILE A 314 -11.76 17.41 13.58
N GLU A 315 -11.88 17.40 12.25
CA GLU A 315 -13.00 18.05 11.55
C GLU A 315 -14.35 17.43 11.92
N LEU A 316 -14.39 16.12 12.15
CA LEU A 316 -15.59 15.38 12.55
C LEU A 316 -15.87 15.38 14.05
N THR A 317 -14.92 15.86 14.85
CA THR A 317 -15.08 16.04 16.30
C THR A 317 -14.75 17.48 16.72
N PRO A 318 -15.51 18.49 16.25
CA PRO A 318 -15.24 19.90 16.55
C PRO A 318 -15.38 20.24 18.04
N HIS A 319 -16.18 19.48 18.80
CA HIS A 319 -16.24 19.58 20.25
C HIS A 319 -15.25 18.61 20.88
N ALA A 320 -14.43 19.13 21.80
CA ALA A 320 -13.38 18.34 22.45
C ALA A 320 -13.96 17.17 23.22
N ILE A 321 -15.14 17.38 23.81
CA ILE A 321 -15.92 16.39 24.55
C ILE A 321 -17.38 16.60 24.17
N SER A 322 -18.10 15.52 23.90
CA SER A 322 -19.55 15.58 23.77
C SER A 322 -20.20 14.27 24.12
N TYR A 323 -21.44 14.36 24.59
CA TYR A 323 -22.31 13.21 24.79
C TYR A 323 -23.75 13.61 24.55
N GLU A 324 -24.61 12.60 24.49
CA GLU A 324 -26.01 12.76 24.14
C GLU A 324 -26.85 11.98 25.15
N GLU A 325 -27.93 12.57 25.63
CA GLU A 325 -28.85 11.90 26.56
C GLU A 325 -30.24 11.83 25.94
N LYS A 326 -30.82 10.63 25.95
CA LYS A 326 -32.21 10.43 25.56
C LYS A 326 -33.13 10.84 26.71
N GLY A 327 -34.09 11.71 26.43
CA GLY A 327 -34.97 12.36 27.39
C GLY A 327 -34.38 13.68 27.90
N LEU A 328 -35.16 14.76 27.88
CA LEU A 328 -34.66 16.11 28.21
C LEU A 328 -34.10 16.26 29.65
N ASN A 329 -34.56 15.41 30.58
CA ASN A 329 -34.26 15.53 32.02
C ASN A 329 -33.82 14.20 32.68
N THR A 330 -33.38 13.21 31.91
CA THR A 330 -33.06 11.87 32.44
C THR A 330 -31.70 11.80 33.12
N HIS A 331 -30.74 12.67 32.77
CA HIS A 331 -29.35 12.69 33.28
C HIS A 331 -28.73 11.30 33.38
N SER A 332 -29.01 10.45 32.39
CA SER A 332 -28.77 9.01 32.45
C SER A 332 -27.33 8.60 32.20
N LEU A 333 -26.48 9.54 31.75
CA LEU A 333 -25.07 9.31 31.45
C LEU A 333 -24.15 9.92 32.50
N ILE A 334 -24.33 11.21 32.79
CA ILE A 334 -23.56 11.93 33.80
C ILE A 334 -24.40 13.08 34.39
N ASN A 335 -24.27 13.31 35.70
CA ASN A 335 -24.91 14.45 36.34
C ASN A 335 -24.20 15.75 35.90
N GLU A 336 -24.96 16.75 35.44
CA GLU A 336 -24.44 18.04 34.97
C GLU A 336 -23.59 18.78 36.02
N GLU A 337 -23.91 18.68 37.31
CA GLU A 337 -23.13 19.31 38.39
C GLU A 337 -21.75 18.65 38.51
N LYS A 338 -21.72 17.32 38.47
CA LYS A 338 -20.48 16.53 38.58
C LYS A 338 -19.61 16.69 37.35
N GLU A 339 -20.22 16.78 36.17
CA GLU A 339 -19.56 17.14 34.93
C GLU A 339 -18.86 18.50 35.05
N GLN A 340 -19.59 19.55 35.48
CA GLN A 340 -19.02 20.88 35.65
C GLN A 340 -17.89 20.93 36.68
N GLU A 341 -18.03 20.18 37.78
CA GLU A 341 -16.98 20.03 38.80
C GLU A 341 -15.70 19.46 38.18
N ILE A 342 -15.80 18.41 37.37
CA ILE A 342 -14.64 17.76 36.73
C ILE A 342 -14.03 18.69 35.67
N VAL A 343 -14.84 19.36 34.85
CA VAL A 343 -14.36 20.34 33.85
C VAL A 343 -13.58 21.47 34.55
N LYS A 344 -14.10 21.98 35.66
CA LYS A 344 -13.45 23.01 36.49
C LYS A 344 -12.15 22.51 37.13
N LYS A 345 -12.17 21.30 37.71
CA LYS A 345 -11.00 20.66 38.31
C LYS A 345 -9.81 20.58 37.36
N HIS A 346 -10.06 20.36 36.07
CA HIS A 346 -9.03 20.28 35.03
C HIS A 346 -8.69 21.65 34.39
N GLY A 347 -9.23 22.76 34.91
CA GLY A 347 -8.89 24.12 34.46
C GLY A 347 -9.60 24.57 33.18
N PHE A 348 -10.70 23.93 32.80
CA PHE A 348 -11.49 24.25 31.61
C PHE A 348 -12.82 24.95 31.97
N GLU A 349 -12.85 25.71 33.06
CA GLU A 349 -14.05 26.40 33.55
C GLU A 349 -14.60 27.45 32.57
N ASP A 350 -13.71 28.07 31.78
CA ASP A 350 -14.08 29.01 30.71
C ASP A 350 -14.43 28.30 29.38
N ALA A 351 -14.47 26.97 29.36
CA ALA A 351 -14.83 26.23 28.15
C ALA A 351 -16.26 26.53 27.74
N ARG A 352 -16.46 26.74 26.44
CA ARG A 352 -17.77 27.05 25.89
C ARG A 352 -18.63 25.79 25.81
N LYS A 353 -19.59 25.68 26.74
CA LYS A 353 -20.63 24.65 26.70
C LYS A 353 -21.65 24.96 25.61
N VAL A 354 -22.01 23.96 24.84
CA VAL A 354 -23.03 23.98 23.80
C VAL A 354 -24.06 22.92 24.15
N THR A 355 -25.33 23.32 24.19
CA THR A 355 -26.44 22.43 24.53
C THR A 355 -27.63 22.75 23.67
N TYR A 356 -28.20 21.74 23.02
CA TYR A 356 -29.38 21.89 22.17
C TYR A 356 -30.16 20.57 22.10
N VAL A 357 -31.40 20.66 21.60
CA VAL A 357 -32.31 19.53 21.47
C VAL A 357 -32.27 18.99 20.04
N LYS A 358 -32.23 17.67 19.94
CA LYS A 358 -32.28 16.88 18.72
C LYS A 358 -33.59 16.12 18.68
N LEU A 359 -34.23 16.11 17.52
CA LEU A 359 -35.43 15.30 17.30
C LEU A 359 -35.06 14.01 16.56
N PRO A 360 -35.40 12.82 17.10
CA PRO A 360 -35.24 11.58 16.37
C PRO A 360 -36.22 11.50 15.22
N ALA A 361 -35.74 11.03 14.08
CA ALA A 361 -36.56 10.73 12.92
C ALA A 361 -36.03 9.47 12.24
N THR A 362 -36.79 8.93 11.29
CA THR A 362 -36.33 7.85 10.42
C THR A 362 -36.46 8.26 8.96
N GLN A 363 -35.49 7.84 8.16
CA GLN A 363 -35.48 8.04 6.71
C GLN A 363 -35.44 6.70 6.01
N LYS A 364 -36.09 6.61 4.84
CA LYS A 364 -35.92 5.48 3.94
C LYS A 364 -34.83 5.82 2.95
N ILE A 365 -33.76 5.02 2.94
CA ILE A 365 -32.66 5.18 1.99
C ILE A 365 -32.42 3.91 1.20
N MET A 366 -32.06 4.08 -0.07
CA MET A 366 -31.69 2.98 -0.95
C MET A 366 -30.22 2.63 -0.74
N LEU A 367 -29.96 1.61 0.09
CA LEU A 367 -28.63 1.07 0.34
C LEU A 367 -28.44 -0.24 -0.44
N PHE A 368 -27.47 -0.29 -1.35
CA PHE A 368 -27.19 -1.50 -2.16
C PHE A 368 -28.43 -2.07 -2.88
N ASN A 369 -29.25 -1.21 -3.49
CA ASN A 369 -30.51 -1.55 -4.16
C ASN A 369 -31.59 -2.17 -3.23
N SER A 370 -31.43 -2.01 -1.92
CA SER A 370 -32.41 -2.40 -0.92
C SER A 370 -32.88 -1.15 -0.18
N GLU A 371 -34.19 -0.95 -0.07
CA GLU A 371 -34.74 0.12 0.77
C GLU A 371 -34.55 -0.26 2.24
N ARG A 372 -33.91 0.61 3.00
CA ARG A 372 -33.72 0.44 4.45
C ARG A 372 -34.17 1.69 5.17
N GLU A 373 -34.87 1.47 6.27
CA GLU A 373 -35.19 2.53 7.21
C GLU A 373 -33.99 2.71 8.15
N VAL A 374 -33.48 3.94 8.21
CA VAL A 374 -32.27 4.31 8.95
C VAL A 374 -32.61 5.49 9.85
N PRO A 375 -32.15 5.50 11.13
CA PRO A 375 -32.37 6.63 12.01
C PRO A 375 -31.65 7.87 11.47
N MET A 376 -32.30 9.02 11.63
CA MET A 376 -31.74 10.33 11.32
C MET A 376 -32.06 11.28 12.48
N THR A 377 -31.32 12.38 12.55
CA THR A 377 -31.54 13.41 13.55
C THR A 377 -31.90 14.72 12.88
N ILE A 378 -32.84 15.45 13.48
CA ILE A 378 -33.25 16.78 13.03
C ILE A 378 -32.79 17.82 14.04
N ILE A 379 -32.25 18.94 13.54
CA ILE A 379 -31.80 20.09 14.33
C ILE A 379 -32.37 21.39 13.74
N SER A 380 -32.54 22.41 14.57
CA SER A 380 -32.97 23.74 14.11
C SER A 380 -31.84 24.50 13.41
N GLU A 381 -32.19 25.30 12.41
CA GLU A 381 -31.29 26.26 11.74
C GLU A 381 -30.61 27.22 12.71
N LYS A 382 -31.36 27.75 13.70
CA LYS A 382 -30.84 28.67 14.72
C LYS A 382 -29.63 28.10 15.47
N GLU A 383 -29.75 26.88 15.98
CA GLU A 383 -28.67 26.23 16.75
C GLU A 383 -27.45 25.94 15.87
N TYR A 384 -27.67 25.49 14.63
CA TYR A 384 -26.59 25.29 13.68
C TYR A 384 -25.84 26.60 13.38
N ASN A 385 -26.55 27.65 12.97
CA ASN A 385 -25.94 28.95 12.62
C ASN A 385 -25.28 29.63 13.82
N ALA A 386 -25.83 29.46 15.03
CA ALA A 386 -25.20 29.93 16.25
C ALA A 386 -23.82 29.30 16.47
N GLU A 387 -23.67 28.03 16.13
CA GLU A 387 -22.40 27.32 16.23
C GLU A 387 -21.42 27.72 15.12
N VAL A 388 -21.89 27.87 13.87
CA VAL A 388 -21.08 28.37 12.74
C VAL A 388 -20.42 29.71 13.08
N ARG A 389 -21.20 30.69 13.56
CA ARG A 389 -20.71 32.04 13.92
C ARG A 389 -19.64 32.02 15.01
N LYS A 390 -19.74 31.05 15.93
CA LYS A 390 -18.82 30.93 17.08
C LYS A 390 -17.54 30.20 16.71
N GLN A 391 -17.60 29.18 15.85
CA GLN A 391 -16.40 28.46 15.39
C GLN A 391 -15.52 29.26 14.43
N LYS A 392 -16.10 30.24 13.70
CA LYS A 392 -15.38 31.16 12.79
C LYS A 392 -14.45 30.47 11.78
N LYS A 393 -14.84 29.29 11.30
CA LYS A 393 -14.10 28.56 10.27
C LYS A 393 -14.55 29.03 8.89
N GLU A 394 -13.62 29.49 8.05
CA GLU A 394 -13.92 29.98 6.68
C GLU A 394 -14.63 28.97 5.79
N GLN A 395 -14.45 27.67 6.07
CA GLN A 395 -15.01 26.57 5.29
C GLN A 395 -16.48 26.26 5.64
N ILE A 396 -16.99 26.80 6.75
CA ILE A 396 -18.34 26.51 7.26
C ILE A 396 -19.20 27.76 7.08
N THR A 397 -20.27 27.63 6.29
CA THR A 397 -21.22 28.72 6.04
C THR A 397 -22.52 28.53 6.80
N GLU A 398 -23.16 29.65 7.11
CA GLU A 398 -24.53 29.65 7.62
C GLU A 398 -25.47 29.04 6.58
N VAL A 399 -26.50 28.38 7.07
CA VAL A 399 -27.57 27.77 6.29
C VAL A 399 -28.81 28.63 6.44
N HIS A 400 -29.53 28.88 5.35
CA HIS A 400 -30.78 29.63 5.38
C HIS A 400 -31.88 28.84 4.67
N ASN A 401 -32.78 28.24 5.44
CA ASN A 401 -33.89 27.46 4.92
C ASN A 401 -35.18 28.29 4.94
N ALA A 402 -35.91 28.31 3.82
CA ALA A 402 -37.30 28.76 3.81
C ALA A 402 -38.19 27.73 4.54
N PRO A 403 -39.37 28.13 5.06
CA PRO A 403 -40.35 27.19 5.60
C PRO A 403 -40.70 26.08 4.59
N GLY A 404 -40.72 24.83 5.04
CA GLY A 404 -40.89 23.64 4.19
C GLY A 404 -39.63 23.20 3.44
N SER A 405 -38.49 23.86 3.65
CA SER A 405 -37.18 23.46 3.11
C SER A 405 -36.21 23.04 4.21
N ALA A 406 -35.23 22.22 3.85
CA ALA A 406 -34.24 21.72 4.77
C ALA A 406 -32.87 21.56 4.09
N THR A 407 -31.82 21.62 4.89
CA THR A 407 -30.45 21.37 4.42
C THR A 407 -29.90 20.17 5.15
N MET A 408 -29.41 19.19 4.40
CA MET A 408 -28.80 18.00 5.00
C MET A 408 -27.30 18.20 5.18
N VAL A 409 -26.82 17.92 6.39
CA VAL A 409 -25.38 17.80 6.66
C VAL A 409 -24.98 16.36 6.38
N MET A 410 -24.08 16.21 5.41
CA MET A 410 -23.58 14.93 4.98
C MET A 410 -22.07 14.99 4.78
N VAL A 411 -21.34 14.20 5.54
CA VAL A 411 -19.90 14.07 5.36
C VAL A 411 -19.62 13.24 4.11
N ASP A 412 -18.95 13.86 3.14
CA ASP A 412 -18.39 13.36 1.86
C ASP A 412 -18.95 12.05 1.26
N ALA A 413 -18.73 10.90 1.89
CA ALA A 413 -19.14 9.59 1.36
C ALA A 413 -20.65 9.38 1.37
N ALA A 414 -21.36 9.99 2.33
CA ALA A 414 -22.79 9.78 2.56
C ALA A 414 -23.66 10.31 1.39
N ASN A 415 -23.26 11.43 0.78
CA ASN A 415 -23.98 12.05 -0.34
C ASN A 415 -24.03 11.16 -1.58
N GLU A 416 -22.91 10.52 -1.96
CA GLU A 416 -22.88 9.60 -3.11
C GLU A 416 -23.54 8.25 -2.80
N LEU A 417 -23.48 7.82 -1.54
CA LEU A 417 -24.07 6.59 -1.05
C LEU A 417 -25.61 6.62 -1.09
N MET A 418 -26.20 7.72 -0.63
CA MET A 418 -27.66 7.82 -0.45
C MET A 418 -28.44 8.18 -1.72
N LYS A 419 -27.77 8.65 -2.79
CA LYS A 419 -28.37 9.00 -4.10
C LYS A 419 -29.72 9.73 -3.99
N ILE A 420 -29.79 10.74 -3.13
CA ILE A 420 -31.04 11.44 -2.84
C ILE A 420 -31.48 12.23 -4.07
N ASP A 421 -32.70 11.96 -4.56
CA ASP A 421 -33.34 12.74 -5.61
C ASP A 421 -33.86 14.06 -5.03
N ARG A 422 -33.08 15.12 -5.24
CA ARG A 422 -33.41 16.47 -4.75
C ARG A 422 -34.50 17.16 -5.57
N THR A 423 -34.95 16.58 -6.68
CA THR A 423 -36.06 17.15 -7.48
C THR A 423 -37.43 16.90 -6.85
N LYS A 424 -37.49 15.98 -5.87
CA LYS A 424 -38.70 15.65 -5.12
C LYS A 424 -38.55 16.08 -3.65
N PRO A 425 -39.66 16.37 -2.97
CA PRO A 425 -39.66 16.55 -1.52
C PRO A 425 -39.06 15.32 -0.84
N TYR A 426 -38.14 15.56 0.08
CA TYR A 426 -37.49 14.51 0.86
C TYR A 426 -38.41 14.06 2.00
N GLU A 427 -38.74 12.78 2.02
CA GLU A 427 -39.66 12.19 3.00
C GLU A 427 -38.91 11.60 4.19
N PHE A 428 -39.38 11.91 5.40
CA PHE A 428 -38.87 11.37 6.65
C PHE A 428 -40.02 11.19 7.64
N THR A 429 -39.86 10.30 8.61
CA THR A 429 -40.88 9.98 9.59
C THR A 429 -40.46 10.47 10.97
N ILE A 430 -41.32 11.24 11.63
CA ILE A 430 -41.14 11.71 13.01
C ILE A 430 -42.27 11.11 13.86
N ASN A 431 -41.93 10.35 14.90
CA ASN A 431 -42.90 9.72 15.80
C ASN A 431 -44.05 9.00 15.05
N GLY A 432 -43.70 8.21 14.02
CA GLY A 432 -44.65 7.49 13.19
C GLY A 432 -45.44 8.34 12.16
N GLN A 433 -45.24 9.66 12.13
CA GLN A 433 -45.87 10.56 11.17
C GLN A 433 -44.92 10.92 10.04
N MET A 434 -45.34 10.67 8.80
CA MET A 434 -44.59 11.05 7.62
C MET A 434 -44.65 12.57 7.40
N GLN A 435 -43.48 13.17 7.21
CA GLN A 435 -43.28 14.57 6.87
C GLN A 435 -42.43 14.66 5.61
N SER A 436 -42.45 15.82 4.95
CA SER A 436 -41.58 16.07 3.80
C SER A 436 -41.04 17.50 3.79
N ALA A 437 -39.83 17.66 3.25
CA ALA A 437 -39.19 18.95 3.08
C ALA A 437 -38.42 19.01 1.76
N GLN A 438 -38.40 20.17 1.11
CA GLN A 438 -37.58 20.37 -0.08
C GLN A 438 -36.11 20.54 0.33
N LEU A 439 -35.22 19.69 -0.18
CA LEU A 439 -33.80 19.77 0.16
C LEU A 439 -33.08 20.86 -0.64
N ASN A 440 -32.34 21.70 0.08
CA ASN A 440 -31.37 22.66 -0.46
C ASN A 440 -30.04 21.95 -0.76
N GLU A 441 -29.05 22.69 -1.29
CA GLU A 441 -27.68 22.19 -1.46
C GLU A 441 -27.10 21.71 -0.12
N PRO A 442 -26.43 20.55 -0.07
CA PRO A 442 -25.94 19.99 1.18
C PRO A 442 -24.71 20.77 1.68
N THR A 443 -24.48 20.73 2.99
CA THR A 443 -23.19 21.12 3.56
C THR A 443 -22.37 19.87 3.91
N SER A 444 -21.07 19.92 3.61
CA SER A 444 -20.14 18.81 3.86
C SER A 444 -19.40 18.94 5.20
N TYR A 445 -19.62 20.04 5.93
CA TYR A 445 -18.97 20.31 7.20
C TYR A 445 -19.96 20.18 8.34
N SER A 446 -19.59 19.36 9.33
CA SER A 446 -20.32 19.27 10.58
C SER A 446 -19.76 20.27 11.59
N VAL A 447 -20.67 20.92 12.33
CA VAL A 447 -20.32 21.82 13.44
C VAL A 447 -20.45 21.13 14.79
N PHE A 448 -21.02 19.93 14.83
CA PHE A 448 -21.20 19.10 16.01
C PHE A 448 -20.41 17.80 15.87
N ASN A 449 -20.28 17.01 16.94
CA ASN A 449 -19.65 15.68 16.89
C ASN A 449 -20.60 14.62 16.29
N ASP A 450 -21.26 14.96 15.19
CA ASP A 450 -22.18 14.10 14.45
C ASP A 450 -21.87 14.14 12.96
N SER A 451 -22.03 12.99 12.32
CA SER A 451 -21.71 12.83 10.91
C SER A 451 -22.88 13.14 9.98
N GLU A 452 -24.12 13.03 10.46
CA GLU A 452 -25.33 13.14 9.63
C GLU A 452 -26.51 13.72 10.44
N TYR A 453 -27.08 14.83 9.97
CA TYR A 453 -28.31 15.40 10.52
C TYR A 453 -29.00 16.34 9.51
N LEU A 454 -30.30 16.51 9.66
CA LEU A 454 -31.13 17.40 8.85
C LEU A 454 -31.35 18.72 9.59
N ILE A 455 -30.93 19.82 8.96
CA ILE A 455 -31.18 21.18 9.44
C ILE A 455 -32.50 21.65 8.83
N VAL A 456 -33.48 21.98 9.66
CA VAL A 456 -34.78 22.49 9.24
C VAL A 456 -34.94 23.95 9.66
N ASN A 457 -35.82 24.69 8.97
CA ASN A 457 -36.20 26.03 9.41
C ASN A 457 -36.77 26.00 10.83
N ASP A 458 -36.54 27.06 11.61
CA ASP A 458 -36.94 27.13 13.02
C ASP A 458 -38.46 26.92 13.23
N GLN A 459 -39.31 27.41 12.32
CA GLN A 459 -40.77 27.22 12.41
C GLN A 459 -41.16 25.76 12.22
N ASP A 460 -40.49 25.06 11.30
CA ASP A 460 -40.71 23.63 11.07
C ASP A 460 -40.17 22.81 12.25
N PHE A 461 -39.03 23.21 12.82
CA PHE A 461 -38.49 22.58 14.02
C PHE A 461 -39.47 22.64 15.19
N GLU A 462 -40.03 23.82 15.49
CA GLU A 462 -41.02 23.99 16.57
C GLU A 462 -42.30 23.17 16.33
N LYS A 463 -42.70 23.00 15.07
CA LYS A 463 -43.82 22.12 14.69
C LYS A 463 -43.49 20.66 14.96
N TYR A 464 -42.32 20.20 14.54
CA TYR A 464 -41.88 18.81 14.72
C TYR A 464 -41.59 18.48 16.18
N GLU A 465 -41.07 19.44 16.95
CA GLU A 465 -40.79 19.28 18.36
C GLU A 465 -42.05 18.94 19.16
N LYS A 466 -43.21 19.52 18.79
CA LYS A 466 -44.51 19.22 19.42
C LYS A 466 -45.03 17.81 19.14
N LEU A 467 -44.51 17.14 18.10
CA LEU A 467 -44.90 15.77 17.75
C LEU A 467 -44.10 14.72 18.53
N VAL A 468 -42.93 15.08 19.06
CA VAL A 468 -42.03 14.16 19.75
C VAL A 468 -42.17 14.34 21.27
N PRO A 469 -42.51 13.28 22.02
CA PRO A 469 -42.52 13.34 23.48
C PRO A 469 -41.15 13.70 24.06
N ASP A 470 -41.10 14.42 25.18
CA ASP A 470 -39.84 14.85 25.80
C ASP A 470 -38.90 13.69 26.18
N GLU A 471 -39.44 12.49 26.41
CA GLU A 471 -38.70 11.25 26.68
C GLU A 471 -37.99 10.67 25.45
N GLU A 472 -38.46 11.01 24.25
CA GLU A 472 -37.88 10.54 22.99
C GLU A 472 -36.88 11.53 22.39
N LYS A 473 -36.97 12.81 22.77
CA LYS A 473 -36.00 13.84 22.37
C LYS A 473 -34.60 13.51 22.90
N THR A 474 -33.57 13.91 22.16
CA THR A 474 -32.18 13.75 22.59
C THR A 474 -31.59 15.12 22.90
N LYS A 475 -30.97 15.29 24.07
CA LYS A 475 -30.25 16.51 24.43
C LYS A 475 -28.77 16.31 24.17
N TYR A 476 -28.18 17.19 23.37
CA TYR A 476 -26.75 17.18 23.07
C TYR A 476 -26.00 18.04 24.06
N TYR A 477 -24.85 17.56 24.54
CA TYR A 477 -23.93 18.32 25.36
C TYR A 477 -22.55 18.29 24.69
N GLY A 478 -21.98 19.46 24.42
CA GLY A 478 -20.66 19.59 23.81
C GLY A 478 -19.85 20.67 24.47
N TYR A 479 -18.55 20.43 24.60
CA TYR A 479 -17.59 21.41 25.11
C TYR A 479 -16.61 21.75 24.00
N TYR A 480 -16.63 23.03 23.61
CA TYR A 480 -15.61 23.57 22.73
C TYR A 480 -14.41 24.00 23.58
N ILE A 481 -13.30 23.28 23.42
CA ILE A 481 -12.01 23.55 24.07
C ILE A 481 -10.97 23.68 22.97
N GLU A 482 -10.33 24.86 22.87
CA GLU A 482 -9.35 25.14 21.82
C GLU A 482 -8.11 24.24 21.94
N ASP A 483 -7.58 24.08 23.15
CA ASP A 483 -6.52 23.11 23.45
C ASP A 483 -7.10 21.72 23.77
N TRP A 484 -7.83 21.15 22.81
CA TRP A 484 -8.44 19.83 22.99
C TRP A 484 -7.41 18.72 23.28
N LYS A 485 -6.12 18.91 22.96
CA LYS A 485 -5.07 17.91 23.19
C LYS A 485 -4.76 17.73 24.68
N SER A 486 -4.95 18.75 25.51
CA SER A 486 -4.74 18.66 26.96
C SER A 486 -5.93 18.05 27.71
N THR A 487 -7.02 17.71 27.03
CA THR A 487 -8.23 17.13 27.63
C THR A 487 -8.12 15.64 27.98
N GLU A 488 -6.95 15.01 27.81
CA GLU A 488 -6.77 13.56 28.06
C GLU A 488 -7.18 13.17 29.49
N ASN A 489 -6.68 13.86 30.51
CA ASN A 489 -7.00 13.57 31.92
C ASN A 489 -8.46 13.91 32.27
N LEU A 490 -9.01 14.98 31.67
CA LEU A 490 -10.41 15.36 31.80
C LEU A 490 -11.34 14.23 31.31
N VAL A 491 -11.09 13.73 30.09
CA VAL A 491 -11.88 12.64 29.52
C VAL A 491 -11.75 11.34 30.33
N LEU A 492 -10.56 11.04 30.86
CA LEU A 492 -10.36 9.86 31.71
C LEU A 492 -11.14 9.96 33.03
N ASP A 493 -11.19 11.12 33.67
CA ASP A 493 -11.99 11.33 34.88
C ASP A 493 -13.49 11.28 34.58
N LEU A 494 -13.95 11.89 33.47
CA LEU A 494 -15.35 11.79 33.03
C LEU A 494 -15.77 10.33 32.77
N LYS A 495 -14.90 9.54 32.12
CA LYS A 495 -15.19 8.11 31.87
C LYS A 495 -15.36 7.29 33.14
N LYS A 496 -14.70 7.65 34.24
CA LYS A 496 -14.84 6.93 35.53
C LYS A 496 -16.21 7.13 36.17
N GLU A 497 -16.86 8.26 35.87
CA GLU A 497 -18.20 8.57 36.36
C GLU A 497 -19.32 7.97 35.52
N ILE A 498 -18.99 7.56 34.29
CA ILE A 498 -19.92 6.92 33.36
C ILE A 498 -19.84 5.39 33.54
N ALA A 499 -20.99 4.73 33.59
CA ALA A 499 -21.08 3.29 33.67
C ALA A 499 -20.27 2.63 32.52
N PRO A 500 -19.48 1.56 32.77
CA PRO A 500 -18.57 0.97 31.78
C PRO A 500 -19.21 0.65 30.42
N GLU A 501 -20.46 0.19 30.43
CA GLU A 501 -21.25 -0.13 29.25
C GLU A 501 -21.67 1.10 28.42
N LYS A 502 -21.74 2.29 29.04
CA LYS A 502 -22.11 3.55 28.39
C LYS A 502 -20.92 4.46 28.07
N GLN A 503 -19.70 4.08 28.44
CA GLN A 503 -18.50 4.90 28.16
C GLN A 503 -18.27 5.16 26.66
N GLY A 504 -18.85 4.34 25.77
CA GLY A 504 -18.82 4.54 24.33
C GLY A 504 -19.67 5.72 23.84
N GLU A 505 -20.63 6.19 24.65
CA GLU A 505 -21.50 7.34 24.34
C GLU A 505 -20.76 8.68 24.50
N LEU A 506 -19.65 8.70 25.25
CA LEU A 506 -18.77 9.86 25.38
C LEU A 506 -17.83 9.99 24.17
N LYS A 507 -18.21 10.84 23.22
CA LYS A 507 -17.36 11.24 22.09
C LYS A 507 -16.32 12.26 22.56
N ASN A 508 -15.09 12.14 22.08
CA ASN A 508 -14.01 13.04 22.44
C ASN A 508 -12.94 13.10 21.33
N SER A 509 -12.38 14.28 21.10
CA SER A 509 -11.42 14.49 20.01
C SER A 509 -10.03 13.94 20.36
N VAL A 510 -9.62 14.01 21.63
CA VAL A 510 -8.28 13.60 22.07
C VAL A 510 -8.00 12.11 21.86
N PHE A 511 -8.89 11.21 22.31
CA PHE A 511 -8.70 9.78 22.06
C PHE A 511 -9.08 9.38 20.65
N ALA A 512 -10.03 10.06 19.99
CA ALA A 512 -10.32 9.82 18.57
C ALA A 512 -9.06 10.06 17.72
N TYR A 513 -8.39 11.20 17.93
CA TYR A 513 -7.11 11.51 17.28
C TYR A 513 -6.00 10.54 17.67
N LYS A 514 -5.81 10.28 18.97
CA LYS A 514 -4.76 9.39 19.48
C LYS A 514 -4.89 7.98 18.93
N ASN A 515 -6.11 7.41 18.90
CA ASN A 515 -6.37 6.08 18.37
C ASN A 515 -6.07 5.99 16.86
N ILE A 516 -6.43 7.01 16.07
CA ILE A 516 -6.17 7.03 14.62
C ILE A 516 -4.69 7.27 14.32
N ARG A 517 -4.03 8.14 15.08
CA ARG A 517 -2.59 8.36 14.95
C ARG A 517 -1.81 7.10 15.36
N GLU A 518 -2.16 6.45 16.45
CA GLU A 518 -1.46 5.24 16.90
C GLU A 518 -1.71 4.06 15.96
N SER A 519 -2.96 3.77 15.56
CA SER A 519 -3.27 2.71 14.57
C SER A 519 -2.61 2.97 13.21
N GLY A 520 -2.70 4.21 12.71
CA GLY A 520 -2.14 4.60 11.43
C GLY A 520 -0.62 4.54 11.43
N ALA A 521 0.03 4.96 12.52
CA ALA A 521 1.48 4.91 12.68
C ALA A 521 1.98 3.46 12.57
N ILE A 522 1.35 2.54 13.32
CA ILE A 522 1.69 1.11 13.29
C ILE A 522 1.54 0.55 11.88
N THR A 523 0.42 0.83 11.22
CA THR A 523 0.15 0.33 9.86
C THR A 523 1.19 0.86 8.88
N MET A 524 1.55 2.14 8.97
CA MET A 524 2.59 2.76 8.15
C MET A 524 3.96 2.11 8.39
N PHE A 525 4.31 1.84 9.64
CA PHE A 525 5.58 1.21 10.00
C PHE A 525 5.70 -0.21 9.42
N ILE A 526 4.64 -1.01 9.50
CA ILE A 526 4.62 -2.35 8.92
C ILE A 526 4.68 -2.27 7.38
N GLY A 527 3.90 -1.38 6.77
CA GLY A 527 3.93 -1.18 5.32
C GLY A 527 5.27 -0.70 4.79
N PHE A 528 5.98 0.13 5.54
CA PHE A 528 7.31 0.63 5.19
C PHE A 528 8.33 -0.51 5.04
N PHE A 529 8.37 -1.46 5.97
CA PHE A 529 9.30 -2.60 5.87
C PHE A 529 8.97 -3.52 4.69
N VAL A 530 7.68 -3.72 4.39
CA VAL A 530 7.24 -4.43 3.19
C VAL A 530 7.70 -3.70 1.92
N ALA A 531 7.61 -2.37 1.87
CA ALA A 531 8.07 -1.58 0.75
C ALA A 531 9.60 -1.65 0.57
N VAL A 532 10.35 -1.58 1.66
CA VAL A 532 11.81 -1.75 1.65
C VAL A 532 12.19 -3.13 1.11
N LEU A 533 11.50 -4.20 1.55
CA LEU A 533 11.68 -5.55 1.04
C LEU A 533 11.52 -5.60 -0.48
N PHE A 534 10.42 -5.04 -1.00
CA PHE A 534 10.16 -5.01 -2.44
C PHE A 534 11.18 -4.16 -3.23
N PHE A 535 11.59 -3.03 -2.67
CA PHE A 535 12.61 -2.18 -3.28
C PHE A 535 13.92 -2.95 -3.44
N PHE A 536 14.39 -3.62 -2.39
CA PHE A 536 15.59 -4.44 -2.45
C PHE A 536 15.43 -5.66 -3.37
N PHE A 537 14.23 -6.24 -3.46
CA PHE A 537 13.95 -7.27 -4.47
C PHE A 537 14.11 -6.73 -5.88
N ALA A 538 13.53 -5.59 -6.21
CA ALA A 538 13.70 -4.95 -7.51
C ALA A 538 15.18 -4.64 -7.81
N CYS A 539 15.93 -4.20 -6.79
CA CYS A 539 17.37 -3.95 -6.87
C CYS A 539 18.16 -5.23 -7.17
N SER A 540 18.02 -6.27 -6.34
CA SER A 540 18.70 -7.56 -6.49
C SER A 540 18.39 -8.19 -7.85
N MET A 541 17.13 -8.09 -8.27
CA MET A 541 16.66 -8.61 -9.55
C MET A 541 17.34 -7.91 -10.73
N THR A 542 17.38 -6.57 -10.68
CA THR A 542 18.11 -5.76 -11.68
C THR A 542 19.59 -6.09 -11.71
N TYR A 543 20.23 -6.19 -10.54
CA TYR A 543 21.66 -6.51 -10.44
C TYR A 543 21.97 -7.84 -11.10
N PHE A 544 21.19 -8.88 -10.78
CA PHE A 544 21.39 -10.20 -11.35
C PHE A 544 21.20 -10.18 -12.86
N LYS A 545 20.22 -9.41 -13.34
CA LYS A 545 19.96 -9.34 -14.77
C LYS A 545 21.12 -8.69 -15.53
N TRP A 546 21.65 -7.59 -15.02
CA TRP A 546 22.84 -6.97 -15.61
C TRP A 546 24.06 -7.89 -15.56
N PHE A 547 24.27 -8.61 -14.46
CA PHE A 547 25.42 -9.48 -14.32
C PHE A 547 25.35 -10.71 -15.24
N ASN A 548 24.16 -11.26 -15.51
CA ASN A 548 23.99 -12.35 -16.48
C ASN A 548 24.29 -11.93 -17.91
N ASP A 549 23.96 -10.69 -18.29
CA ASP A 549 24.21 -10.17 -19.64
C ASP A 549 25.68 -9.71 -19.81
N LYS A 550 26.49 -9.72 -18.73
CA LYS A 550 27.87 -9.21 -18.68
C LYS A 550 28.80 -9.82 -19.72
N GLU A 551 28.83 -11.15 -19.85
CA GLU A 551 29.81 -11.81 -20.72
C GLU A 551 29.57 -11.46 -22.19
N GLN A 552 28.30 -11.37 -22.59
CA GLN A 552 27.92 -10.93 -23.92
C GLN A 552 28.28 -9.45 -24.15
N ASP A 553 28.00 -8.59 -23.18
CA ASP A 553 28.38 -7.18 -23.23
C ASP A 553 29.91 -6.99 -23.31
N ARG A 554 30.69 -7.81 -22.61
CA ARG A 554 32.16 -7.77 -22.65
C ARG A 554 32.71 -8.12 -24.04
N ILE A 555 32.17 -9.16 -24.68
CA ILE A 555 32.53 -9.51 -26.06
C ILE A 555 32.21 -8.35 -26.99
N GLN A 556 31.02 -7.77 -26.87
CA GLN A 556 30.60 -6.62 -27.69
C GLN A 556 31.51 -5.40 -27.49
N PHE A 557 31.82 -5.04 -26.25
CA PHE A 557 32.66 -3.88 -25.96
C PHE A 557 34.11 -4.08 -26.39
N LYS A 558 34.63 -5.32 -26.33
CA LYS A 558 35.93 -5.65 -26.95
C LYS A 558 35.90 -5.42 -28.46
N SER A 559 34.82 -5.80 -29.15
CA SER A 559 34.66 -5.52 -30.58
C SER A 559 34.59 -4.02 -30.88
N LEU A 560 33.84 -3.24 -30.09
CA LEU A 560 33.80 -1.77 -30.25
C LEU A 560 35.17 -1.13 -30.03
N LYS A 561 35.95 -1.61 -29.06
CA LYS A 561 37.31 -1.14 -28.80
C LYS A 561 38.26 -1.45 -29.97
N ARG A 562 38.10 -2.61 -30.62
CA ARG A 562 38.86 -2.97 -31.84
C ARG A 562 38.52 -2.09 -33.05
N ILE A 563 37.31 -1.53 -33.09
CA ILE A 563 36.87 -0.58 -34.14
C ILE A 563 37.35 0.86 -33.82
N GLY A 564 38.05 1.08 -32.70
CA GLY A 564 38.65 2.37 -32.34
C GLY A 564 37.87 3.18 -31.31
N MET A 565 36.78 2.66 -30.73
CA MET A 565 36.03 3.38 -29.70
C MET A 565 36.82 3.47 -28.39
N THR A 566 36.81 4.66 -27.79
CA THR A 566 37.45 4.93 -26.49
C THR A 566 36.64 4.34 -25.33
N ASP A 567 37.30 4.09 -24.20
CA ASP A 567 36.64 3.58 -22.99
C ASP A 567 35.58 4.57 -22.45
N LYS A 568 35.75 5.88 -22.69
CA LYS A 568 34.76 6.91 -22.33
C LYS A 568 33.48 6.74 -23.17
N GLU A 569 33.62 6.43 -24.45
CA GLU A 569 32.49 6.26 -25.35
C GLU A 569 31.71 4.98 -25.08
N ILE A 570 32.42 3.87 -24.87
CA ILE A 570 31.83 2.59 -24.47
C ILE A 570 31.08 2.75 -23.14
N ARG A 571 31.66 3.47 -22.16
CA ARG A 571 30.99 3.78 -20.89
C ARG A 571 29.70 4.56 -21.10
N LYS A 572 29.68 5.56 -22.00
CA LYS A 572 28.48 6.36 -22.29
C LYS A 572 27.37 5.49 -22.90
N ILE A 573 27.72 4.56 -23.80
CA ILE A 573 26.77 3.60 -24.39
C ILE A 573 26.19 2.68 -23.31
N ALA A 574 27.06 2.09 -22.48
CA ALA A 574 26.65 1.17 -21.41
C ALA A 574 25.70 1.84 -20.42
N ILE A 575 26.05 3.03 -19.91
CA ILE A 575 25.23 3.78 -18.95
C ILE A 575 23.86 4.11 -19.54
N ARG A 576 23.78 4.56 -20.79
CA ARG A 576 22.49 4.85 -21.44
C ARG A 576 21.62 3.60 -21.58
N GLN A 577 22.19 2.48 -22.01
CA GLN A 577 21.44 1.22 -22.12
C GLN A 577 20.93 0.75 -20.75
N MET A 578 21.78 0.76 -19.73
CA MET A 578 21.41 0.39 -18.36
C MET A 578 20.32 1.31 -17.81
N GLY A 579 20.47 2.63 -18.03
CA GLY A 579 19.51 3.62 -17.60
C GLY A 579 18.13 3.39 -18.20
N VAL A 580 18.05 3.10 -19.50
CA VAL A 580 16.77 2.80 -20.16
C VAL A 580 16.10 1.54 -19.59
N ILE A 581 16.87 0.46 -19.41
CA ILE A 581 16.37 -0.81 -18.86
C ILE A 581 15.90 -0.65 -17.40
N PHE A 582 16.53 0.24 -16.64
CA PHE A 582 16.20 0.47 -15.23
C PHE A 582 15.03 1.43 -15.03
N PHE A 583 15.07 2.59 -15.67
CA PHE A 583 14.12 3.68 -15.39
C PHE A 583 12.81 3.56 -16.18
N ILE A 584 12.75 2.90 -17.34
CA ILE A 584 11.47 2.75 -18.08
C ILE A 584 10.43 1.97 -17.24
N PRO A 585 10.75 0.79 -16.66
CA PRO A 585 9.82 0.08 -15.78
C PRO A 585 9.38 0.90 -14.57
N ILE A 586 10.31 1.63 -13.96
CA ILE A 586 10.00 2.47 -12.81
C ILE A 586 9.05 3.58 -13.23
N LEU A 587 9.30 4.26 -14.34
CA LEU A 587 8.45 5.30 -14.89
C LEU A 587 7.03 4.79 -15.14
N ILE A 588 6.90 3.68 -15.87
CA ILE A 588 5.58 3.08 -16.16
C ILE A 588 4.88 2.67 -14.86
N GLY A 589 5.60 2.05 -13.92
CA GLY A 589 5.08 1.70 -12.59
C GLY A 589 4.60 2.91 -11.78
N THR A 590 5.32 4.03 -11.83
CA THR A 590 4.92 5.27 -11.15
C THR A 590 3.69 5.91 -11.79
N ILE A 591 3.53 5.81 -13.11
CA ILE A 591 2.30 6.26 -13.79
C ILE A 591 1.12 5.38 -13.33
N HIS A 592 1.25 4.05 -13.35
CA HIS A 592 0.22 3.16 -12.81
C HIS A 592 -0.14 3.48 -11.36
N SER A 593 0.87 3.72 -10.52
CA SER A 593 0.66 4.11 -9.12
C SER A 593 -0.08 5.45 -9.00
N GLY A 594 0.19 6.42 -9.88
CA GLY A 594 -0.51 7.69 -9.91
C GLY A 594 -2.01 7.51 -10.17
N PHE A 595 -2.39 6.68 -11.14
CA PHE A 595 -3.80 6.35 -11.40
C PHE A 595 -4.44 5.57 -10.25
N ALA A 596 -3.71 4.64 -9.63
CA ALA A 596 -4.22 3.90 -8.46
C ALA A 596 -4.47 4.85 -7.27
N LEU A 597 -3.55 5.77 -7.00
CA LEU A 597 -3.72 6.79 -5.96
C LEU A 597 -4.83 7.79 -6.30
N HIS A 598 -5.00 8.14 -7.58
CA HIS A 598 -6.13 8.98 -8.01
C HIS A 598 -7.47 8.30 -7.71
N THR A 599 -7.64 7.04 -8.12
CA THR A 599 -8.85 6.27 -7.83
C THR A 599 -9.12 6.18 -6.34
N LEU A 600 -8.09 5.89 -5.53
CA LEU A 600 -8.24 5.83 -4.10
C LEU A 600 -8.61 7.20 -3.49
N GLY A 601 -7.99 8.28 -3.96
CA GLY A 601 -8.29 9.63 -3.48
C GLY A 601 -9.71 10.05 -3.74
N LYS A 602 -10.22 9.73 -4.93
CA LYS A 602 -11.63 9.91 -5.27
C LYS A 602 -12.55 9.08 -4.37
N MET A 603 -12.19 7.82 -4.10
CA MET A 603 -12.98 6.96 -3.20
C MET A 603 -12.97 7.43 -1.75
N LEU A 604 -11.89 8.04 -1.28
CA LEU A 604 -11.78 8.49 0.11
C LEU A 604 -12.23 9.95 0.30
N TYR A 605 -12.49 10.68 -0.79
CA TYR A 605 -12.68 12.13 -0.78
C TYR A 605 -11.51 12.87 -0.10
N ILE A 606 -10.29 12.49 -0.48
CA ILE A 606 -9.05 13.07 0.04
C ILE A 606 -8.15 13.41 -1.14
N ASP A 607 -7.53 14.60 -1.12
CA ASP A 607 -6.49 14.95 -2.08
C ASP A 607 -5.21 14.16 -1.81
N LEU A 608 -4.92 13.17 -2.67
CA LEU A 608 -3.75 12.31 -2.52
C LEU A 608 -2.57 12.74 -3.38
N TRP A 609 -2.69 13.81 -4.18
CA TRP A 609 -1.65 14.17 -5.15
C TRP A 609 -0.35 14.60 -4.48
N LYS A 610 -0.42 15.46 -3.47
CA LYS A 610 0.76 15.95 -2.74
C LYS A 610 1.49 14.79 -2.04
N SER A 611 0.74 14.02 -1.25
CA SER A 611 1.27 12.88 -0.49
C SER A 611 1.80 11.77 -1.41
N GLY A 612 1.07 11.46 -2.49
CA GLY A 612 1.49 10.49 -3.49
C GLY A 612 2.77 10.91 -4.21
N ALA A 613 2.91 12.19 -4.55
CA ALA A 613 4.12 12.73 -5.19
C ALA A 613 5.35 12.61 -4.27
N ILE A 614 5.19 12.82 -2.96
CA ILE A 614 6.29 12.63 -1.98
C ILE A 614 6.76 11.17 -1.99
N VAL A 615 5.84 10.21 -1.90
CA VAL A 615 6.18 8.78 -1.86
C VAL A 615 6.82 8.32 -3.16
N ILE A 616 6.23 8.67 -4.31
CA ILE A 616 6.77 8.34 -5.63
C ILE A 616 8.14 9.00 -5.82
N GLY A 617 8.31 10.26 -5.42
CA GLY A 617 9.57 10.98 -5.47
C GLY A 617 10.67 10.30 -4.64
N ALA A 618 10.34 9.87 -3.41
CA ALA A 618 11.27 9.12 -2.56
C ALA A 618 11.69 7.79 -3.20
N TYR A 619 10.75 7.04 -3.80
CA TYR A 619 11.06 5.78 -4.48
C TYR A 619 11.95 5.99 -5.72
N ILE A 620 11.68 7.02 -6.53
CA ILE A 620 12.50 7.38 -7.69
C ILE A 620 13.91 7.80 -7.22
N LEU A 621 14.01 8.59 -6.16
CA LEU A 621 15.28 9.03 -5.59
C LEU A 621 16.11 7.84 -5.09
N ALA A 622 15.50 6.94 -4.30
CA ALA A 622 16.14 5.72 -3.83
C ALA A 622 16.61 4.84 -5.01
N SER A 623 15.78 4.70 -6.04
CA SER A 623 16.11 3.98 -7.27
C SER A 623 17.27 4.62 -8.01
N ALA A 624 17.32 5.95 -8.10
CA ALA A 624 18.41 6.69 -8.73
C ALA A 624 19.74 6.52 -7.97
N ILE A 625 19.70 6.58 -6.64
CA ILE A 625 20.87 6.30 -5.78
C ILE A 625 21.37 4.88 -6.03
N TYR A 626 20.47 3.90 -6.04
CA TYR A 626 20.82 2.52 -6.33
C TYR A 626 21.43 2.37 -7.73
N PHE A 627 20.83 2.98 -8.76
CA PHE A 627 21.36 2.98 -10.11
C PHE A 627 22.80 3.52 -10.15
N MET A 628 23.08 4.61 -9.42
CA MET A 628 24.42 5.19 -9.34
C MET A 628 25.46 4.24 -8.73
N ILE A 629 25.08 3.49 -7.71
CA ILE A 629 25.95 2.49 -7.07
C ILE A 629 26.16 1.29 -8.01
N ALA A 630 25.06 0.75 -8.55
CA ALA A 630 25.06 -0.45 -9.35
C ALA A 630 25.77 -0.26 -10.71
N GLN A 631 25.64 0.91 -11.35
CA GLN A 631 26.36 1.21 -12.60
C GLN A 631 27.88 1.23 -12.41
N ARG A 632 28.38 1.74 -11.27
CA ARG A 632 29.82 1.77 -10.96
C ARG A 632 30.35 0.34 -10.78
N GLY A 633 29.59 -0.48 -10.07
CA GLY A 633 29.88 -1.91 -9.91
C GLY A 633 29.95 -2.63 -11.25
N TYR A 634 28.95 -2.43 -12.13
CA TYR A 634 28.91 -3.06 -13.45
C TYR A 634 30.11 -2.68 -14.32
N LEU A 635 30.39 -1.38 -14.45
CA LEU A 635 31.47 -0.88 -15.31
C LEU A 635 32.86 -1.37 -14.88
N LYS A 636 33.11 -1.54 -13.57
CA LYS A 636 34.37 -2.11 -13.07
C LYS A 636 34.59 -3.55 -13.56
N HIS A 637 33.52 -4.34 -13.61
CA HIS A 637 33.58 -5.74 -13.98
C HIS A 637 33.68 -5.99 -15.48
N VAL A 638 33.14 -5.07 -16.29
CA VAL A 638 33.14 -5.17 -17.75
C VAL A 638 34.50 -4.73 -18.35
N LYS A 639 35.21 -3.83 -17.67
CA LYS A 639 36.57 -3.41 -18.05
C LYS A 639 37.64 -4.46 -17.75
N SER A 640 37.47 -5.23 -16.68
CA SER A 640 38.31 -6.38 -16.33
C SER A 640 38.11 -7.50 -17.33
#